data_AF-A0A3A4P713-F1
#
_entry.id   AF-A0A3A4P713-F1
#
_cell.length_a   1.000
_cell.length_b   1.000
_cell.length_c   1.000
_cell.angle_alpha   90.00
_cell.angle_beta   90.00
_cell.angle_gamma   90.00
#
_symmetry.space_group_name_H-M   'P 1'
#
loop_
_entity.id
_entity.type
_entity.pdbx_description
1 polymer ?
#
loop_
_entity_poly.entity_id
_entity_poly.type
_entity_poly.pdbx_seq_one_letter_code
_entity_poly.pdbx_strand_id
1 'polypeptide(L)'
;MREFSFAVREGIRNFRRDKTLGFAVAGSVAIAVFALGAVALSAANVNFFLKEWEDKVELVAFLRRDVPAEVSQSIIERIRALPEVKEAGLVSEQELRRHLSEQAENSKNLERISLDELLPPTVVIRLARGSRDISQIQQLAEQVGRLEGVDEVKFEKTLLERYFQFRREMTIAAIGMNVFWLFIFSVVIINIARLASAARADEIRTLRMLGASGSLVRKIFSIESFVQGLTGAMFGIILLVLLLFLISNEMNRPLQVPVFLIIAAFSAGPFLAVLANWLISRKALSAFSIALLLLVVCQSPLRANELDSEVARYQKELERLSLELQQNQSVVTEITEQERTLIGGLEKIEKEIDLLEKEHSVAVGKKTANKAAIHVGQKQLSEYERKLVESRRELERWLRELCVQKMPSVAEVIFFDIPHSELIVRNKIIDLLAQKEAEAHERTEEIRRQYVQQEDDLRKRSELDTLYIETNKLRVQQLLEKKRHREDLLNQVRQQKTIYLAAINDLEASSRNLEQLIRSSKAARGPAAAPVPFQQMKGLLPWPVTGEVAAPFGRIQNPDSHTYTRHMGIDISSPLGAEISVIHDGAVVYSDWFRGYGKLIILDHGDGYSSVYAHCSEIFVKKGEFIGAGTVVGLVGETGSLKGPYLYFEIRENGQPVDPLVWLQRRT
;
A
#
# COMPACT_ATOMS: atom_id res chain seq x y z
N MET A 1 90.06 5.06 -75.21
CA MET A 1 90.40 4.43 -73.91
C MET A 1 91.42 5.20 -73.08
N ARG A 2 92.68 5.41 -73.54
CA ARG A 2 93.77 6.01 -72.71
C ARG A 2 93.39 7.31 -71.97
N GLU A 3 92.67 8.25 -72.59
CA GLU A 3 92.23 9.49 -71.92
C GLU A 3 91.27 9.24 -70.75
N PHE A 4 90.37 8.25 -70.85
CA PHE A 4 89.41 7.96 -69.79
C PHE A 4 90.07 7.29 -68.59
N SER A 5 90.96 6.31 -68.84
CA SER A 5 91.75 5.72 -67.75
C SER A 5 92.75 6.69 -67.12
N PHE A 6 93.22 7.70 -67.87
CA PHE A 6 93.94 8.85 -67.32
C PHE A 6 93.03 9.72 -66.44
N ALA A 7 91.88 10.19 -66.95
CA ALA A 7 90.96 11.06 -66.21
C ALA A 7 90.40 10.41 -64.93
N VAL A 8 90.13 9.10 -64.96
CA VAL A 8 89.72 8.32 -63.77
C VAL A 8 90.87 8.23 -62.75
N ARG A 9 92.09 7.89 -63.20
CA ARG A 9 93.27 7.83 -62.34
C ARG A 9 93.58 9.19 -61.70
N GLU A 10 93.41 10.26 -62.46
CA GLU A 10 93.71 11.63 -62.02
C GLU A 10 92.62 12.20 -61.10
N GLY A 11 91.33 11.96 -61.38
CA GLY A 11 90.25 12.34 -60.47
C GLY A 11 90.37 11.63 -59.10
N ILE A 12 90.70 10.34 -59.08
CA ILE A 12 90.98 9.59 -57.85
C ILE A 12 92.25 10.11 -57.14
N ARG A 13 93.25 10.59 -57.89
CA ARG A 13 94.46 11.22 -57.33
C ARG A 13 94.17 12.57 -56.70
N ASN A 14 93.36 13.41 -57.35
CA ASN A 14 92.98 14.74 -56.86
C ASN A 14 92.11 14.66 -55.60
N PHE A 15 91.15 13.73 -55.54
CA PHE A 15 90.36 13.46 -54.32
C PHE A 15 91.23 13.10 -53.10
N ARG A 16 92.37 12.43 -53.31
CA ARG A 16 93.35 12.15 -52.23
C ARG A 16 94.25 13.34 -51.87
N ARG A 17 94.33 14.36 -52.73
CA ARG A 17 95.18 15.56 -52.56
C ARG A 17 94.42 16.70 -51.89
N ASP A 18 93.30 17.13 -52.46
CA ASP A 18 92.45 18.20 -51.91
C ASP A 18 91.38 17.63 -50.96
N LYS A 19 91.86 17.20 -49.79
CA LYS A 19 91.04 16.49 -48.79
C LYS A 19 89.95 17.36 -48.19
N THR A 20 90.23 18.63 -47.89
CA THR A 20 89.30 19.51 -47.15
C THR A 20 88.05 19.81 -47.96
N LEU A 21 88.20 20.21 -49.22
CA LEU A 21 87.06 20.45 -50.11
C LEU A 21 86.35 19.15 -50.49
N GLY A 22 87.11 18.08 -50.74
CA GLY A 22 86.57 16.75 -51.05
C GLY A 22 85.70 16.18 -49.92
N PHE A 23 86.13 16.33 -48.66
CA PHE A 23 85.32 15.94 -47.49
C PHE A 23 84.11 16.86 -47.26
N ALA A 24 84.19 18.16 -47.58
CA ALA A 24 83.04 19.04 -47.48
C ALA A 24 81.93 18.66 -48.48
N VAL A 25 82.28 18.40 -49.74
CA VAL A 25 81.32 17.94 -50.76
C VAL A 25 80.78 16.55 -50.39
N ALA A 26 81.66 15.57 -50.14
CA ALA A 26 81.24 14.21 -49.78
C ALA A 26 80.41 14.16 -48.49
N GLY A 27 80.75 14.97 -47.49
CA GLY A 27 79.98 15.12 -46.25
C GLY A 27 78.60 15.73 -46.48
N SER A 28 78.48 16.75 -47.33
CA SER A 28 77.17 17.30 -47.71
C SER A 28 76.29 16.27 -48.41
N VAL A 29 76.86 15.48 -49.34
CA VAL A 29 76.14 14.37 -50.00
C VAL A 29 75.78 13.26 -49.00
N ALA A 30 76.65 12.94 -48.04
CA ALA A 30 76.35 11.98 -46.99
C ALA A 30 75.15 12.42 -46.14
N ILE A 31 75.10 13.70 -45.75
CA ILE A 31 73.97 14.29 -45.01
C ILE A 31 72.69 14.25 -45.87
N ALA A 32 72.77 14.56 -47.17
CA ALA A 32 71.63 14.52 -48.08
C ALA A 32 71.05 13.11 -48.28
N VAL A 33 71.92 12.10 -48.45
CA VAL A 33 71.53 10.68 -48.58
C VAL A 33 70.98 10.15 -47.28
N PHE A 34 71.64 10.46 -46.17
CA PHE A 34 71.19 10.11 -44.83
C PHE A 34 69.78 10.65 -44.55
N ALA A 35 69.55 11.93 -44.84
CA ALA A 35 68.29 12.58 -44.53
C ALA A 35 67.15 12.22 -45.50
N LEU A 36 67.39 12.15 -46.82
CA LEU A 36 66.40 11.57 -47.74
C LEU A 36 66.07 10.14 -47.36
N GLY A 37 67.10 9.33 -47.14
CA GLY A 37 66.94 7.95 -46.74
C GLY A 37 66.12 7.85 -45.45
N ALA A 38 66.38 8.69 -44.45
CA ALA A 38 65.63 8.72 -43.20
C ALA A 38 64.16 9.14 -43.39
N VAL A 39 63.86 10.11 -44.27
CA VAL A 39 62.47 10.53 -44.56
C VAL A 39 61.73 9.49 -45.41
N ALA A 40 62.39 8.84 -46.38
CA ALA A 40 61.81 7.76 -47.17
C ALA A 40 61.61 6.47 -46.35
N LEU A 41 62.56 6.16 -45.47
CA LEU A 41 62.49 5.05 -44.51
C LEU A 41 61.42 5.30 -43.46
N SER A 42 61.28 6.54 -42.98
CA SER A 42 60.16 6.96 -42.13
C SER A 42 58.83 6.76 -42.86
N ALA A 43 58.70 7.21 -44.12
CA ALA A 43 57.51 6.98 -44.95
C ALA A 43 57.16 5.49 -45.11
N ALA A 44 58.17 4.63 -45.32
CA ALA A 44 57.98 3.18 -45.40
C ALA A 44 57.54 2.58 -44.05
N ASN A 45 58.15 3.00 -42.94
CA ASN A 45 57.84 2.48 -41.61
C ASN A 45 56.60 3.11 -40.98
N VAL A 46 56.09 4.25 -41.46
CA VAL A 46 54.77 4.79 -41.05
C VAL A 46 53.69 3.73 -41.25
N ASN A 47 53.69 2.99 -42.36
CA ASN A 47 52.77 1.86 -42.56
C ASN A 47 53.01 0.67 -41.62
N PHE A 48 54.19 0.55 -41.01
CA PHE A 48 54.50 -0.46 -40.00
C PHE A 48 54.09 -0.02 -38.58
N PHE A 49 54.35 1.22 -38.19
CA PHE A 49 53.85 1.82 -36.94
C PHE A 49 52.32 1.81 -36.88
N LEU A 50 51.65 2.20 -37.98
CA LEU A 50 50.20 2.20 -38.08
C LEU A 50 49.61 0.78 -38.07
N LYS A 51 50.37 -0.26 -38.43
CA LYS A 51 49.90 -1.66 -38.41
C LYS A 51 49.59 -2.19 -37.01
N GLU A 52 50.25 -1.65 -35.98
CA GLU A 52 49.97 -2.00 -34.58
C GLU A 52 48.59 -1.48 -34.12
N TRP A 53 48.10 -0.40 -34.72
CA TRP A 53 46.77 0.15 -34.45
C TRP A 53 45.67 -0.67 -35.10
N GLU A 54 45.90 -1.18 -36.31
CA GLU A 54 44.93 -2.06 -36.99
C GLU A 54 44.68 -3.38 -36.23
N ASP A 55 45.63 -3.82 -35.38
CA ASP A 55 45.48 -4.97 -34.50
C ASP A 55 44.80 -4.61 -33.15
N LYS A 56 44.48 -3.33 -32.88
CA LYS A 56 43.67 -2.85 -31.73
C LYS A 56 42.17 -2.72 -32.02
N VAL A 57 41.74 -2.78 -33.29
CA VAL A 57 40.34 -2.53 -33.67
C VAL A 57 39.45 -3.70 -33.26
N GLU A 58 38.54 -3.43 -32.34
CA GLU A 58 37.58 -4.40 -31.78
C GLU A 58 36.15 -3.92 -32.04
N LEU A 59 35.25 -4.86 -32.34
CA LEU A 59 33.80 -4.65 -32.30
C LEU A 59 33.29 -5.17 -30.95
N VAL A 60 32.32 -4.47 -30.36
CA VAL A 60 31.65 -4.84 -29.12
C VAL A 60 30.21 -5.18 -29.44
N ALA A 61 29.84 -6.45 -29.23
CA ALA A 61 28.47 -6.94 -29.38
C ALA A 61 27.85 -7.13 -28.00
N PHE A 62 26.78 -6.39 -27.73
CA PHE A 62 25.95 -6.55 -26.54
C PHE A 62 24.89 -7.61 -26.83
N LEU A 63 24.83 -8.67 -26.02
CA LEU A 63 23.75 -9.66 -26.08
C LEU A 63 22.51 -9.13 -25.34
N ARG A 64 21.37 -9.81 -25.47
CA ARG A 64 20.19 -9.49 -24.65
C ARG A 64 20.27 -10.16 -23.29
N ARG A 65 19.68 -9.53 -22.27
CA ARG A 65 19.75 -9.96 -20.85
C ARG A 65 18.98 -11.26 -20.54
N ASP A 66 18.08 -11.67 -21.44
CA ASP A 66 17.23 -12.86 -21.34
C ASP A 66 17.85 -14.12 -21.96
N VAL A 67 19.01 -14.01 -22.60
CA VAL A 67 19.66 -15.10 -23.33
C VAL A 67 20.38 -16.04 -22.34
N PRO A 68 20.05 -17.36 -22.29
CA PRO A 68 20.77 -18.31 -21.46
C PRO A 68 22.26 -18.41 -21.81
N ALA A 69 23.10 -18.79 -20.84
CA ALA A 69 24.55 -18.91 -21.04
C ALA A 69 24.93 -19.89 -22.17
N GLU A 70 24.17 -20.97 -22.34
CA GLU A 70 24.32 -21.95 -23.43
C GLU A 70 24.10 -21.31 -24.81
N VAL A 71 23.03 -20.52 -24.95
CA VAL A 71 22.71 -19.80 -26.19
C VAL A 71 23.76 -18.72 -26.45
N SER A 72 24.22 -18.02 -25.41
CA SER A 72 25.30 -17.03 -25.50
C SER A 72 26.61 -17.63 -26.04
N GLN A 73 27.00 -18.84 -25.60
CA GLN A 73 28.14 -19.55 -26.19
C GLN A 73 27.90 -19.91 -27.66
N SER A 74 26.69 -20.35 -28.03
CA SER A 74 26.36 -20.66 -29.43
C SER A 74 26.45 -19.43 -30.36
N ILE A 75 26.14 -18.23 -29.85
CA ILE A 75 26.31 -16.96 -30.58
C ILE A 75 27.80 -16.64 -30.75
N ILE A 76 28.61 -16.82 -29.71
CA ILE A 76 30.07 -16.60 -29.77
C ILE A 76 30.73 -17.52 -30.80
N GLU A 77 30.36 -18.81 -30.87
CA GLU A 77 30.89 -19.73 -31.88
C GLU A 77 30.44 -19.38 -33.30
N ARG A 78 29.19 -18.90 -33.49
CA ARG A 78 28.74 -18.37 -34.79
C ARG A 78 29.54 -17.15 -35.24
N ILE A 79 29.92 -16.27 -34.29
CA ILE A 79 30.77 -15.11 -34.58
C ILE A 79 32.22 -15.54 -34.90
N ARG A 80 32.76 -16.53 -34.18
CA ARG A 80 34.10 -17.11 -34.45
C ARG A 80 34.20 -17.78 -35.83
N ALA A 81 33.08 -18.25 -36.39
CA ALA A 81 33.04 -18.88 -37.71
C ALA A 81 33.09 -17.88 -38.89
N LEU A 82 33.01 -16.57 -38.66
CA LEU A 82 33.08 -15.55 -39.72
C LEU A 82 34.55 -15.32 -40.14
N PRO A 83 34.88 -15.34 -41.45
CA PRO A 83 36.27 -15.23 -41.91
C PRO A 83 36.92 -13.86 -41.64
N GLU A 84 36.13 -12.83 -41.35
CA GLU A 84 36.58 -11.51 -40.91
C GLU A 84 36.96 -11.45 -39.42
N VAL A 85 36.63 -12.49 -38.64
CA VAL A 85 36.88 -12.57 -37.20
C VAL A 85 38.13 -13.40 -36.90
N LYS A 86 38.99 -12.88 -36.03
CA LYS A 86 40.19 -13.56 -35.51
C LYS A 86 39.90 -14.30 -34.21
N GLU A 87 39.10 -13.67 -33.35
CA GLU A 87 38.84 -14.10 -31.97
C GLU A 87 37.55 -13.40 -31.51
N ALA A 88 36.68 -14.11 -30.80
CA ALA A 88 35.55 -13.52 -30.09
C ALA A 88 35.40 -14.19 -28.72
N GLY A 89 35.04 -13.43 -27.70
CA GLY A 89 34.90 -13.93 -26.33
C GLY A 89 34.00 -13.04 -25.46
N LEU A 90 33.35 -13.68 -24.49
CA LEU A 90 32.59 -12.98 -23.45
C LEU A 90 33.55 -12.29 -22.49
N VAL A 91 33.36 -11.01 -22.23
CA VAL A 91 34.12 -10.25 -21.22
C VAL A 91 33.57 -10.58 -19.83
N SER A 92 34.45 -10.93 -18.89
CA SER A 92 34.06 -11.13 -17.48
C SER A 92 33.89 -9.80 -16.73
N GLU A 93 33.08 -9.76 -15.65
CA GLU A 93 32.94 -8.53 -14.86
C GLU A 93 34.30 -8.00 -14.37
N GLN A 94 35.24 -8.88 -14.01
CA GLN A 94 36.57 -8.48 -13.55
C GLN A 94 37.40 -7.81 -14.66
N GLU A 95 37.34 -8.34 -15.88
CA GLU A 95 38.05 -7.77 -17.03
C GLU A 95 37.38 -6.48 -17.54
N LEU A 96 36.06 -6.41 -17.46
CA LEU A 96 35.26 -5.21 -17.71
C LEU A 96 35.56 -4.11 -16.68
N ARG A 97 35.53 -4.43 -15.37
CA ARG A 97 35.97 -3.55 -14.27
C ARG A 97 37.39 -3.07 -14.49
N ARG A 98 38.32 -3.96 -14.87
CA ARG A 98 39.71 -3.58 -15.14
C ARG A 98 39.80 -2.56 -16.28
N HIS A 99 39.23 -2.86 -17.45
CA HIS A 99 39.25 -1.93 -18.59
C HIS A 99 38.53 -0.60 -18.31
N LEU A 100 37.50 -0.59 -17.47
CA LEU A 100 36.82 0.65 -17.06
C LEU A 100 37.66 1.43 -16.02
N SER A 101 38.32 0.76 -15.07
CA SER A 101 39.22 1.40 -14.09
C SER A 101 40.49 1.96 -14.72
N GLU A 102 41.09 1.25 -15.69
CA GLU A 102 42.19 1.73 -16.54
C GLU A 102 41.79 2.97 -17.37
N GLN A 103 40.50 3.14 -17.65
CA GLN A 103 39.96 4.31 -18.34
C GLN A 103 39.47 5.41 -17.40
N ALA A 104 39.28 5.13 -16.12
CA ALA A 104 38.66 6.00 -15.15
C ALA A 104 39.42 5.99 -13.80
N GLU A 105 40.73 6.27 -13.84
CA GLU A 105 41.69 6.17 -12.72
C GLU A 105 41.32 6.90 -11.40
N ASN A 106 40.20 7.64 -11.35
CA ASN A 106 39.73 8.35 -10.15
C ASN A 106 38.28 7.97 -9.74
N SER A 107 37.64 7.01 -10.42
CA SER A 107 36.19 6.74 -10.35
C SER A 107 35.75 5.90 -9.15
N LYS A 108 35.98 6.39 -7.93
CA LYS A 108 35.58 5.68 -6.67
C LYS A 108 34.08 5.35 -6.56
N ASN A 109 33.24 5.95 -7.41
CA ASN A 109 31.81 5.64 -7.48
C ASN A 109 31.52 4.41 -8.37
N LEU A 110 32.30 4.15 -9.42
CA LEU A 110 32.13 2.96 -10.27
C LEU A 110 32.48 1.65 -9.55
N GLU A 111 33.42 1.69 -8.60
CA GLU A 111 33.77 0.52 -7.77
C GLU A 111 32.56 -0.01 -6.97
N ARG A 112 31.66 0.90 -6.57
CA ARG A 112 30.56 0.65 -5.62
C ARG A 112 29.29 0.06 -6.26
N ILE A 113 29.29 -0.17 -7.57
CA ILE A 113 28.10 -0.62 -8.32
C ILE A 113 28.40 -1.97 -9.00
N SER A 114 27.39 -2.86 -9.07
CA SER A 114 27.44 -4.13 -9.80
C SER A 114 27.39 -3.88 -11.31
N LEU A 115 28.45 -4.18 -12.07
CA LEU A 115 28.44 -3.93 -13.52
C LEU A 115 27.62 -4.97 -14.28
N ASP A 116 27.58 -6.21 -13.81
CA ASP A 116 26.74 -7.28 -14.39
C ASP A 116 25.22 -7.01 -14.23
N GLU A 117 24.81 -6.11 -13.33
CA GLU A 117 23.43 -5.61 -13.27
C GLU A 117 23.18 -4.45 -14.26
N LEU A 118 24.22 -3.69 -14.61
CA LEU A 118 24.11 -2.48 -15.43
C LEU A 118 24.26 -2.77 -16.91
N LEU A 119 25.24 -3.59 -17.30
CA LEU A 119 25.54 -3.94 -18.68
C LEU A 119 25.05 -5.36 -18.98
N PRO A 120 24.60 -5.65 -20.22
CA PRO A 120 24.30 -7.01 -20.63
C PRO A 120 25.59 -7.83 -20.87
N PRO A 121 25.48 -9.16 -21.03
CA PRO A 121 26.60 -10.01 -21.45
C PRO A 121 27.25 -9.45 -22.71
N THR A 122 28.53 -9.07 -22.58
CA THR A 122 29.25 -8.28 -23.59
C THR A 122 30.32 -9.13 -24.27
N VAL A 123 30.26 -9.24 -25.59
CA VAL A 123 31.19 -10.01 -26.42
C VAL A 123 32.13 -9.04 -27.15
N VAL A 124 33.43 -9.20 -26.93
CA VAL A 124 34.47 -8.48 -27.69
C VAL A 124 34.91 -9.34 -28.87
N ILE A 125 34.99 -8.73 -30.04
CA ILE A 125 35.27 -9.36 -31.33
C ILE A 125 36.50 -8.68 -31.96
N ARG A 126 37.58 -9.43 -32.15
CA ARG A 126 38.83 -8.97 -32.79
C ARG A 126 38.84 -9.34 -34.26
N LEU A 127 39.27 -8.40 -35.10
CA LEU A 127 39.28 -8.55 -36.55
C LEU A 127 40.46 -9.37 -37.09
N ALA A 128 40.21 -10.08 -38.19
CA ALA A 128 41.22 -10.77 -38.99
C ALA A 128 42.14 -9.78 -39.74
N ARG A 129 43.28 -10.28 -40.23
CA ARG A 129 44.26 -9.49 -40.98
C ARG A 129 43.88 -9.35 -42.45
N GLY A 130 42.95 -8.44 -42.72
CA GLY A 130 42.58 -8.03 -44.08
C GLY A 130 41.30 -7.18 -44.14
N SER A 131 40.33 -7.49 -43.28
CA SER A 131 39.00 -6.86 -43.21
C SER A 131 39.05 -5.51 -42.50
N ARG A 132 39.66 -4.51 -43.16
CA ARG A 132 40.19 -3.28 -42.53
C ARG A 132 39.80 -1.98 -43.25
N ASP A 133 38.77 -2.00 -44.09
CA ASP A 133 38.05 -0.77 -44.45
C ASP A 133 36.87 -0.52 -43.50
N ILE A 134 36.53 0.75 -43.26
CA ILE A 134 35.38 1.15 -42.43
C ILE A 134 34.10 0.51 -42.97
N SER A 135 33.94 0.43 -44.30
CA SER A 135 32.79 -0.19 -44.96
C SER A 135 32.67 -1.69 -44.63
N GLN A 136 33.80 -2.41 -44.55
CA GLN A 136 33.82 -3.84 -44.21
C GLN A 136 33.51 -4.06 -42.72
N ILE A 137 34.04 -3.20 -41.85
CA ILE A 137 33.78 -3.23 -40.41
C ILE A 137 32.31 -2.96 -40.11
N GLN A 138 31.69 -2.01 -40.81
CA GLN A 138 30.25 -1.76 -40.71
C GLN A 138 29.43 -2.95 -41.25
N GLN A 139 29.81 -3.54 -42.38
CA GLN A 139 29.14 -4.75 -42.90
C GLN A 139 29.21 -5.93 -41.92
N LEU A 140 30.35 -6.14 -41.26
CA LEU A 140 30.48 -7.17 -40.22
C LEU A 140 29.60 -6.86 -39.00
N ALA A 141 29.57 -5.60 -38.54
CA ALA A 141 28.70 -5.18 -37.45
C ALA A 141 27.21 -5.40 -37.78
N GLU A 142 26.79 -5.11 -39.01
CA GLU A 142 25.44 -5.38 -39.51
C GLU A 142 25.14 -6.87 -39.67
N GLN A 143 26.13 -7.73 -39.95
CA GLN A 143 25.94 -9.18 -39.98
C GLN A 143 25.78 -9.76 -38.57
N VAL A 144 26.66 -9.39 -37.63
CA VAL A 144 26.59 -9.82 -36.23
C VAL A 144 25.30 -9.31 -35.57
N GLY A 145 24.88 -8.08 -35.86
CA GLY A 145 23.63 -7.50 -35.36
C GLY A 145 22.33 -8.15 -35.90
N ARG A 146 22.43 -9.06 -36.88
CA ARG A 146 21.29 -9.88 -37.37
C ARG A 146 21.20 -11.25 -36.68
N LEU A 147 22.13 -11.59 -35.80
CA LEU A 147 22.09 -12.85 -35.04
C LEU A 147 21.04 -12.77 -33.91
N GLU A 148 20.18 -13.76 -33.81
CA GLU A 148 19.21 -13.87 -32.72
C GLU A 148 19.94 -13.95 -31.36
N GLY A 149 19.46 -13.16 -30.39
CA GLY A 149 20.09 -12.99 -29.07
C GLY A 149 21.09 -11.84 -28.97
N VAL A 150 21.48 -11.21 -30.10
CA VAL A 150 22.19 -9.92 -30.07
C VAL A 150 21.19 -8.78 -29.84
N ASP A 151 21.62 -7.77 -29.08
CA ASP A 151 20.89 -6.53 -28.77
C ASP A 151 21.40 -5.38 -29.65
N GLU A 152 22.72 -5.15 -29.63
CA GLU A 152 23.36 -4.02 -30.30
C GLU A 152 24.84 -4.35 -30.61
N VAL A 153 25.38 -3.86 -31.74
CA VAL A 153 26.81 -3.98 -32.08
C VAL A 153 27.39 -2.61 -32.34
N LYS A 154 28.51 -2.28 -31.67
CA LYS A 154 29.21 -1.00 -31.77
C LYS A 154 30.70 -1.17 -32.05
N PHE A 155 31.31 -0.14 -32.62
CA PHE A 155 32.75 -0.01 -32.83
C PHE A 155 33.14 1.47 -32.85
N GLU A 156 34.40 1.78 -32.55
CA GLU A 156 34.87 3.17 -32.41
C GLU A 156 35.11 3.86 -33.77
N LYS A 157 34.02 4.20 -34.45
CA LYS A 157 34.04 4.83 -35.78
C LYS A 157 34.86 6.12 -35.81
N THR A 158 34.77 6.97 -34.79
CA THR A 158 35.37 8.32 -34.81
C THR A 158 36.90 8.30 -34.75
N LEU A 159 37.51 7.48 -33.89
CA LEU A 159 38.97 7.33 -33.89
C LEU A 159 39.46 6.55 -35.11
N LEU A 160 38.67 5.61 -35.61
CA LEU A 160 38.97 4.85 -36.83
C LEU A 160 38.98 5.76 -38.09
N GLU A 161 38.01 6.66 -38.23
CA GLU A 161 37.98 7.69 -39.28
C GLU A 161 39.18 8.63 -39.18
N ARG A 162 39.48 9.14 -37.98
CA ARG A 162 40.68 9.95 -37.73
C ARG A 162 41.96 9.18 -38.09
N TYR A 163 42.07 7.90 -37.70
CA TYR A 163 43.19 7.01 -38.02
C TYR A 163 43.43 6.89 -39.53
N PHE A 164 42.40 6.60 -40.32
CA PHE A 164 42.54 6.53 -41.78
C PHE A 164 42.83 7.89 -42.42
N GLN A 165 42.30 8.99 -41.88
CA GLN A 165 42.64 10.34 -42.31
C GLN A 165 44.11 10.68 -42.03
N PHE A 166 44.61 10.47 -40.81
CA PHE A 166 46.00 10.69 -40.43
C PHE A 166 46.96 9.79 -41.22
N ARG A 167 46.62 8.53 -41.47
CA ARG A 167 47.40 7.63 -42.33
C ARG A 167 47.58 8.22 -43.73
N ARG A 168 46.49 8.72 -44.31
CA ARG A 168 46.49 9.40 -45.62
C ARG A 168 47.31 10.68 -45.57
N GLU A 169 47.12 11.52 -44.57
CA GLU A 169 47.81 12.80 -44.40
C GLU A 169 49.31 12.63 -44.12
N MET A 170 49.72 11.70 -43.26
CA MET A 170 51.12 11.32 -43.05
C MET A 170 51.76 10.72 -44.30
N THR A 171 51.00 9.97 -45.12
CA THR A 171 51.52 9.46 -46.40
C THR A 171 51.76 10.61 -47.38
N ILE A 172 50.80 11.53 -47.52
CA ILE A 172 50.92 12.74 -48.37
C ILE A 172 52.05 13.65 -47.84
N ALA A 173 52.10 13.88 -46.53
CA ALA A 173 53.12 14.70 -45.88
C ALA A 173 54.50 14.07 -45.98
N ALA A 174 54.65 12.74 -45.89
CA ALA A 174 55.93 12.08 -46.07
C ALA A 174 56.38 12.07 -47.53
N ILE A 175 55.47 11.93 -48.51
CA ILE A 175 55.78 12.13 -49.94
C ILE A 175 56.19 13.59 -50.18
N GLY A 176 55.42 14.54 -49.67
CA GLY A 176 55.70 15.98 -49.73
C GLY A 176 57.03 16.34 -49.08
N MET A 177 57.35 15.76 -47.92
CA MET A 177 58.59 15.95 -47.18
C MET A 177 59.79 15.30 -47.90
N ASN A 178 59.59 14.17 -48.60
CA ASN A 178 60.62 13.62 -49.49
C ASN A 178 60.89 14.54 -50.68
N VAL A 179 59.85 14.99 -51.39
CA VAL A 179 59.97 15.99 -52.48
C VAL A 179 60.59 17.29 -51.96
N PHE A 180 60.26 17.67 -50.74
CA PHE A 180 60.76 18.85 -50.06
C PHE A 180 62.25 18.77 -49.73
N TRP A 181 62.74 17.66 -49.17
CA TRP A 181 64.17 17.51 -48.89
C TRP A 181 64.98 17.18 -50.16
N LEU A 182 64.35 16.54 -51.15
CA LEU A 182 64.85 16.40 -52.52
C LEU A 182 64.95 17.76 -53.22
N PHE A 183 64.12 18.74 -52.82
CA PHE A 183 64.36 20.15 -53.07
C PHE A 183 65.50 20.64 -52.14
N ILE A 184 65.41 20.62 -50.80
CA ILE A 184 66.33 21.30 -49.86
C ILE A 184 67.79 20.88 -49.93
N PHE A 185 68.16 19.62 -49.67
CA PHE A 185 69.59 19.29 -49.48
C PHE A 185 70.39 19.69 -50.67
N SER A 186 69.70 19.48 -51.75
CA SER A 186 70.06 19.86 -53.04
C SER A 186 70.46 21.40 -53.07
N VAL A 187 69.77 22.38 -52.45
CA VAL A 187 70.23 23.82 -52.43
C VAL A 187 71.66 23.91 -51.95
N VAL A 188 71.86 23.22 -50.84
CA VAL A 188 73.06 23.26 -50.05
C VAL A 188 74.17 22.69 -50.90
N ILE A 189 73.90 21.65 -51.70
CA ILE A 189 74.91 21.03 -52.57
C ILE A 189 75.09 21.75 -53.93
N ILE A 190 74.10 22.44 -54.54
CA ILE A 190 74.45 23.39 -55.64
C ILE A 190 75.38 24.45 -55.09
N ASN A 191 75.05 25.04 -53.95
CA ASN A 191 75.82 26.15 -53.43
C ASN A 191 77.20 25.69 -52.95
N ILE A 192 77.33 24.53 -52.30
CA ILE A 192 78.63 23.92 -51.97
C ILE A 192 79.39 23.55 -53.25
N ALA A 193 78.75 23.00 -54.29
CA ALA A 193 79.41 22.71 -55.58
C ALA A 193 79.83 23.99 -56.33
N ARG A 194 79.03 25.07 -56.28
CA ARG A 194 79.36 26.40 -56.81
C ARG A 194 80.55 26.98 -56.05
N LEU A 195 80.50 27.00 -54.73
CA LEU A 195 81.59 27.47 -53.84
C LEU A 195 82.86 26.65 -54.07
N ALA A 196 82.77 25.32 -54.18
CA ALA A 196 83.90 24.44 -54.47
C ALA A 196 84.47 24.67 -55.88
N SER A 197 83.61 24.86 -56.89
CA SER A 197 84.05 25.16 -58.26
C SER A 197 84.70 26.55 -58.37
N ALA A 198 84.26 27.51 -57.56
CA ALA A 198 84.84 28.85 -57.45
C ALA A 198 86.19 28.80 -56.71
N ALA A 199 86.28 28.07 -55.60
CA ALA A 199 87.52 27.87 -54.85
C ALA A 199 88.63 27.19 -55.69
N ARG A 200 88.25 26.35 -56.67
CA ARG A 200 89.18 25.71 -57.62
C ARG A 200 89.36 26.45 -58.94
N ALA A 201 88.86 27.68 -59.08
CA ALA A 201 88.93 28.44 -60.33
C ALA A 201 90.37 28.59 -60.88
N ASP A 202 91.37 28.72 -60.00
CA ASP A 202 92.77 28.91 -60.40
C ASP A 202 93.53 27.62 -60.69
N GLU A 203 93.15 26.49 -60.08
CA GLU A 203 93.65 25.17 -60.50
C GLU A 203 93.06 24.78 -61.87
N ILE A 204 91.77 25.09 -62.09
CA ILE A 204 91.11 25.02 -63.41
C ILE A 204 91.84 25.91 -64.46
N ARG A 205 92.29 27.11 -64.06
CA ARG A 205 93.05 28.03 -64.91
C ARG A 205 94.42 27.45 -65.29
N THR A 206 95.15 26.94 -64.30
CA THR A 206 96.49 26.36 -64.45
C THR A 206 96.49 25.12 -65.34
N LEU A 207 95.52 24.21 -65.16
CA LEU A 207 95.38 23.02 -66.01
C LEU A 207 95.13 23.38 -67.49
N ARG A 208 94.36 24.44 -67.76
CA ARG A 208 94.14 24.92 -69.15
C ARG A 208 95.40 25.55 -69.75
N MET A 209 96.22 26.25 -68.96
CA MET A 209 97.51 26.79 -69.41
C MET A 209 98.51 25.69 -69.78
N LEU A 210 98.43 24.52 -69.16
CA LEU A 210 99.18 23.30 -69.52
C LEU A 210 98.54 22.51 -70.69
N GLY A 211 97.57 23.09 -71.40
CA GLY A 211 96.94 22.51 -72.60
C GLY A 211 95.76 21.57 -72.37
N ALA A 212 95.27 21.40 -71.12
CA ALA A 212 94.14 20.51 -70.86
C ALA A 212 92.81 21.08 -71.38
N SER A 213 92.07 20.29 -72.16
CA SER A 213 90.81 20.74 -72.77
C SER A 213 89.69 20.98 -71.74
N GLY A 214 88.82 21.95 -71.99
CA GLY A 214 87.68 22.25 -71.10
C GLY A 214 86.65 21.12 -70.95
N SER A 215 86.71 20.10 -71.82
CA SER A 215 85.95 18.85 -71.67
C SER A 215 86.67 17.87 -70.75
N LEU A 216 88.00 17.70 -70.91
CA LEU A 216 88.82 16.88 -70.01
C LEU A 216 88.78 17.42 -68.57
N VAL A 217 88.93 18.73 -68.39
CA VAL A 217 88.84 19.40 -67.09
C VAL A 217 87.48 19.15 -66.42
N ARG A 218 86.37 19.36 -67.14
CA ARG A 218 85.03 19.05 -66.60
C ARG A 218 84.87 17.57 -66.31
N LYS A 219 85.38 16.65 -67.14
CA LYS A 219 85.33 15.20 -66.88
C LYS A 219 86.13 14.80 -65.64
N ILE A 220 87.33 15.33 -65.43
CA ILE A 220 88.13 15.05 -64.22
C ILE A 220 87.37 15.51 -62.98
N PHE A 221 86.87 16.74 -62.95
CA PHE A 221 86.12 17.24 -61.79
C PHE A 221 84.74 16.58 -61.62
N SER A 222 84.05 16.19 -62.70
CA SER A 222 82.81 15.41 -62.60
C SER A 222 83.07 13.98 -62.13
N ILE A 223 84.19 13.34 -62.50
CA ILE A 223 84.60 12.04 -61.94
C ILE A 223 84.97 12.21 -60.46
N GLU A 224 85.65 13.30 -60.10
CA GLU A 224 85.98 13.58 -58.71
C GLU A 224 84.72 13.83 -57.87
N SER A 225 83.78 14.67 -58.32
CA SER A 225 82.49 14.87 -57.66
C SER A 225 81.59 13.64 -57.68
N PHE A 226 81.73 12.75 -58.67
CA PHE A 226 81.10 11.43 -58.65
C PHE A 226 81.71 10.52 -57.59
N VAL A 227 83.04 10.52 -57.41
CA VAL A 227 83.72 9.76 -56.33
C VAL A 227 83.41 10.36 -54.96
N GLN A 228 83.36 11.69 -54.81
CA GLN A 228 82.90 12.39 -53.61
C GLN A 228 81.42 12.07 -53.33
N GLY A 229 80.57 12.04 -54.35
CA GLY A 229 79.15 11.71 -54.22
C GLY A 229 78.90 10.23 -53.89
N LEU A 230 79.70 9.32 -54.46
CA LEU A 230 79.64 7.88 -54.18
C LEU A 230 80.15 7.54 -52.78
N THR A 231 81.28 8.13 -52.37
CA THR A 231 81.79 7.98 -50.99
C THR A 231 80.86 8.65 -49.98
N GLY A 232 80.33 9.83 -50.30
CA GLY A 232 79.29 10.51 -49.54
C GLY A 232 78.05 9.63 -49.38
N ALA A 233 77.49 9.09 -50.47
CA ALA A 233 76.33 8.20 -50.41
C ALA A 233 76.60 6.92 -49.60
N MET A 234 77.79 6.33 -49.74
CA MET A 234 78.21 5.18 -48.91
C MET A 234 78.24 5.55 -47.42
N PHE A 235 78.83 6.69 -47.05
CA PHE A 235 78.82 7.16 -45.65
C PHE A 235 77.40 7.52 -45.16
N GLY A 236 76.56 8.14 -45.99
CA GLY A 236 75.18 8.45 -45.67
C GLY A 236 74.33 7.20 -45.43
N ILE A 237 74.56 6.14 -46.21
CA ILE A 237 73.92 4.82 -46.01
C ILE A 237 74.46 4.13 -44.75
N ILE A 238 75.76 4.20 -44.46
CA ILE A 238 76.33 3.66 -43.21
C ILE A 238 75.73 4.37 -41.99
N LEU A 239 75.64 5.71 -42.03
CA LEU A 239 74.97 6.50 -40.99
C LEU A 239 73.49 6.16 -40.86
N LEU A 240 72.79 5.90 -41.97
CA LEU A 240 71.38 5.52 -41.98
C LEU A 240 71.15 4.11 -41.43
N VAL A 241 72.04 3.15 -41.74
CA VAL A 241 72.01 1.79 -41.18
C VAL A 241 72.34 1.81 -39.69
N LEU A 242 73.24 2.71 -39.25
CA LEU A 242 73.54 2.93 -37.84
C LEU A 242 72.37 3.60 -37.10
N LEU A 243 71.71 4.60 -37.71
CA LEU A 243 70.47 5.19 -37.17
C LEU A 243 69.34 4.15 -37.07
N LEU A 244 69.17 3.34 -38.10
CA LEU A 244 68.25 2.19 -38.11
C LEU A 244 68.51 1.25 -36.94
N PHE A 245 69.77 0.88 -36.72
CA PHE A 245 70.16 0.00 -35.63
C PHE A 245 69.88 0.64 -34.25
N LEU A 246 70.21 1.92 -34.06
CA LEU A 246 69.92 2.64 -32.82
C LEU A 246 68.42 2.73 -32.54
N ILE A 247 67.60 3.17 -33.49
CA ILE A 247 66.14 3.27 -33.31
C ILE A 247 65.51 1.87 -33.13
N SER A 248 65.98 0.87 -33.86
CA SER A 248 65.50 -0.51 -33.75
C SER A 248 65.82 -1.11 -32.37
N ASN A 249 66.98 -0.80 -31.79
CA ASN A 249 67.36 -1.19 -30.45
C ASN A 249 66.53 -0.44 -29.38
N GLU A 250 66.39 0.88 -29.50
CA GLU A 250 65.65 1.71 -28.52
C GLU A 250 64.16 1.37 -28.48
N MET A 251 63.54 1.12 -29.65
CA MET A 251 62.15 0.64 -29.73
C MET A 251 62.03 -0.87 -29.51
N ASN A 252 63.14 -1.58 -29.30
CA ASN A 252 63.22 -3.03 -29.08
C ASN A 252 62.53 -3.87 -30.18
N ARG A 253 62.55 -3.39 -31.44
CA ARG A 253 61.74 -3.89 -32.56
C ARG A 253 62.46 -3.73 -33.92
N PRO A 254 62.37 -4.72 -34.84
CA PRO A 254 62.97 -4.63 -36.17
C PRO A 254 62.19 -3.66 -37.07
N LEU A 255 62.87 -2.60 -37.54
CA LEU A 255 62.35 -1.70 -38.57
C LEU A 255 62.43 -2.37 -39.96
N GLN A 256 61.43 -2.10 -40.81
CA GLN A 256 61.45 -2.60 -42.18
C GLN A 256 62.33 -1.71 -43.07
N VAL A 257 63.25 -2.33 -43.79
CA VAL A 257 64.16 -1.65 -44.74
C VAL A 257 63.87 -2.17 -46.15
N PRO A 258 63.04 -1.48 -46.95
CA PRO A 258 62.81 -1.88 -48.32
C PRO A 258 64.12 -1.79 -49.11
N VAL A 259 64.56 -2.90 -49.71
CA VAL A 259 65.84 -2.96 -50.43
C VAL A 259 65.93 -1.92 -51.55
N PHE A 260 64.80 -1.58 -52.19
CA PHE A 260 64.73 -0.53 -53.19
C PHE A 260 65.05 0.88 -52.64
N LEU A 261 64.81 1.17 -51.36
CA LEU A 261 65.19 2.44 -50.75
C LEU A 261 66.70 2.56 -50.54
N ILE A 262 67.40 1.45 -50.25
CA ILE A 262 68.86 1.43 -50.17
C ILE A 262 69.45 1.74 -51.55
N ILE A 263 68.91 1.09 -52.59
CA ILE A 263 69.32 1.31 -54.00
C ILE A 263 69.01 2.76 -54.42
N ALA A 264 67.83 3.28 -54.09
CA ALA A 264 67.45 4.66 -54.37
C ALA A 264 68.37 5.66 -53.66
N ALA A 265 68.64 5.48 -52.37
CA ALA A 265 69.56 6.33 -51.58
C ALA A 265 70.98 6.36 -52.18
N PHE A 266 71.49 5.21 -52.63
CA PHE A 266 72.79 5.09 -53.31
C PHE A 266 72.83 5.88 -54.62
N SER A 267 71.71 5.98 -55.34
CA SER A 267 71.57 6.77 -56.57
C SER A 267 71.25 8.26 -56.34
N ALA A 268 70.59 8.60 -55.24
CA ALA A 268 70.02 9.94 -55.01
C ALA A 268 71.05 10.96 -54.51
N GLY A 269 72.10 10.55 -53.78
CA GLY A 269 73.15 11.44 -53.30
C GLY A 269 73.86 12.23 -54.40
N PRO A 270 74.35 11.57 -55.46
CA PRO A 270 74.88 12.24 -56.65
C PRO A 270 73.88 13.17 -57.37
N PHE A 271 72.58 13.06 -57.09
CA PHE A 271 71.52 13.84 -57.73
C PHE A 271 71.00 15.00 -56.85
N LEU A 272 71.17 14.93 -55.53
CA LEU A 272 70.68 15.95 -54.61
C LEU A 272 71.53 17.22 -54.61
N ALA A 273 71.28 18.08 -55.61
CA ALA A 273 71.68 19.50 -55.71
C ALA A 273 70.54 20.61 -56.25
N VAL A 274 69.42 21.28 -55.55
CA VAL A 274 68.12 22.30 -55.58
C VAL A 274 67.35 23.32 -54.37
N LEU A 275 66.05 23.37 -53.69
CA LEU A 275 65.21 24.46 -52.76
C LEU A 275 64.09 24.20 -51.44
N ALA A 276 63.08 25.06 -50.78
CA ALA A 276 62.39 25.08 -49.27
C ALA A 276 60.81 25.44 -48.63
N ASN A 277 60.38 25.46 -47.23
CA ASN A 277 59.12 25.90 -46.22
C ASN A 277 57.83 25.09 -45.37
N TRP A 278 57.11 25.44 -44.14
CA TRP A 278 55.74 24.92 -43.35
C TRP A 278 54.96 25.45 -41.88
N LEU A 279 53.83 24.91 -41.11
CA LEU A 279 52.82 25.46 -39.89
C LEU A 279 51.90 24.65 -38.65
N ILE A 280 50.76 25.11 -37.82
CA ILE A 280 50.12 24.71 -36.33
C ILE A 280 48.50 24.53 -35.70
N SER A 281 47.92 24.78 -34.36
CA SER A 281 46.75 24.11 -33.37
C SER A 281 45.35 24.72 -32.52
N ARG A 282 44.69 24.28 -31.27
CA ARG A 282 43.21 24.46 -30.51
C ARG A 282 42.86 24.45 -28.81
N LYS A 283 41.76 24.42 -27.82
CA LYS A 283 40.22 24.04 -27.27
C LYS A 283 39.50 24.76 -25.84
N ALA A 284 38.41 24.64 -24.84
CA ALA A 284 37.14 23.91 -24.03
C ALA A 284 36.05 24.74 -22.95
N LEU A 285 35.01 24.57 -21.89
CA LEU A 285 34.08 23.76 -20.76
C LEU A 285 32.66 24.45 -20.01
N SER A 286 31.67 24.26 -18.92
CA SER A 286 30.92 23.45 -17.67
C SER A 286 29.45 23.91 -16.83
N ALA A 287 28.73 23.33 -15.68
CA ALA A 287 27.27 23.65 -14.91
C ALA A 287 26.61 23.14 -13.37
N PHE A 288 25.30 23.41 -12.72
CA PHE A 288 24.57 23.10 -11.25
C PHE A 288 22.90 23.38 -10.84
N SER A 289 21.89 23.27 -9.76
CA SER A 289 21.22 22.72 -8.32
C SER A 289 19.64 23.17 -7.79
N ILE A 290 18.66 23.01 -6.68
CA ILE A 290 18.04 22.37 -5.28
C ILE A 290 16.50 22.92 -4.66
N ALA A 291 15.47 22.74 -3.60
CA ALA A 291 14.75 22.07 -2.27
C ALA A 291 13.14 22.49 -1.78
N LEU A 292 12.14 22.36 -0.69
CA LEU A 292 11.54 21.79 0.74
C LEU A 292 9.97 22.27 1.32
N LEU A 293 8.95 22.08 2.39
CA LEU A 293 8.18 21.31 3.64
C LEU A 293 6.71 21.95 4.30
N LEU A 294 5.66 21.76 5.34
CA LEU A 294 4.89 21.02 6.61
C LEU A 294 3.26 21.41 7.04
N LEU A 295 2.24 21.26 8.09
CA LEU A 295 1.61 20.73 9.52
C LEU A 295 -0.10 20.80 9.83
N VAL A 296 -1.15 20.71 10.86
CA VAL A 296 -1.72 20.67 12.41
C VAL A 296 -3.27 20.11 12.93
N VAL A 297 -4.03 20.36 14.15
CA VAL A 297 -5.38 19.73 14.88
C VAL A 297 -6.35 20.55 16.03
N CYS A 298 -7.50 20.38 16.92
CA CYS A 298 -8.57 19.50 17.81
C CYS A 298 -10.09 20.12 18.30
N GLN A 299 -11.15 19.92 19.29
CA GLN A 299 -11.79 19.22 20.61
C GLN A 299 -13.44 19.38 21.08
N SER A 300 -14.16 18.93 22.27
CA SER A 300 -15.73 18.91 22.72
C SER A 300 -16.44 18.69 24.27
N PRO A 301 -17.84 18.72 24.65
CA PRO A 301 -18.67 18.80 26.06
C PRO A 301 -20.12 18.03 26.54
N LEU A 302 -20.95 18.27 27.71
CA LEU A 302 -22.24 17.50 28.36
C LEU A 302 -23.37 18.06 29.52
N ARG A 303 -24.56 17.39 30.02
CA ARG A 303 -25.68 17.67 31.20
C ARG A 303 -26.72 16.47 31.76
N ALA A 304 -27.90 16.31 32.59
CA ALA A 304 -29.14 16.86 33.46
C ALA A 304 -30.06 15.76 34.36
N ASN A 305 -31.29 15.66 35.11
CA ASN A 305 -32.50 16.28 35.99
C ASN A 305 -33.62 15.19 36.64
N GLU A 306 -34.85 15.12 37.40
CA GLU A 306 -36.04 15.79 38.26
C GLU A 306 -37.18 14.87 39.15
N LEU A 307 -38.30 15.30 39.95
CA LEU A 307 -39.36 14.52 40.91
C LEU A 307 -40.79 15.13 41.59
N ASP A 308 -41.92 14.41 42.13
CA ASP A 308 -43.26 14.86 42.95
C ASP A 308 -44.40 13.84 43.67
N SER A 309 -45.53 14.15 44.54
CA SER A 309 -46.76 13.28 45.18
C SER A 309 -48.01 13.76 46.22
N GLU A 310 -49.25 13.10 46.54
CA GLU A 310 -50.44 13.37 47.63
C GLU A 310 -51.79 12.37 47.96
N VAL A 311 -52.86 12.59 48.90
CA VAL A 311 -54.02 11.64 49.51
C VAL A 311 -55.56 12.07 50.11
N ALA A 312 -56.56 11.24 50.74
CA ALA A 312 -58.10 11.49 51.16
C ALA A 312 -59.01 10.72 52.36
N ARG A 313 -60.42 10.86 52.68
CA ARG A 313 -61.29 10.35 53.96
C ARG A 313 -62.95 10.42 54.34
N TYR A 314 -63.77 9.38 54.89
CA TYR A 314 -65.03 9.16 55.82
C TYR A 314 -64.70 7.76 56.33
N GLN A 315 -64.32 7.53 57.57
CA GLN A 315 -63.09 6.79 57.81
C GLN A 315 -63.31 5.57 58.72
N LYS A 316 -64.10 4.58 58.29
CA LYS A 316 -63.94 3.21 58.81
C LYS A 316 -64.29 2.11 57.82
N GLU A 317 -65.45 2.22 57.18
CA GLU A 317 -65.74 1.40 56.00
C GLU A 317 -65.14 2.01 54.73
N LEU A 318 -65.10 3.34 54.65
CA LEU A 318 -64.18 4.02 53.73
C LEU A 318 -62.76 4.15 54.29
N GLU A 319 -62.45 3.76 55.54
CA GLU A 319 -61.04 3.42 55.91
C GLU A 319 -60.67 2.06 55.33
N ARG A 320 -61.60 1.09 55.28
CA ARG A 320 -61.37 -0.17 54.58
C ARG A 320 -61.29 0.01 53.07
N LEU A 321 -62.24 0.69 52.44
CA LEU A 321 -62.16 1.00 51.01
C LEU A 321 -61.00 1.94 50.71
N SER A 322 -60.64 2.90 51.58
CA SER A 322 -59.41 3.69 51.39
C SER A 322 -58.15 2.91 51.71
N LEU A 323 -58.18 1.84 52.51
CA LEU A 323 -57.04 0.95 52.75
C LEU A 323 -56.83 0.03 51.55
N GLU A 324 -57.90 -0.52 50.96
CA GLU A 324 -57.86 -1.28 49.72
C GLU A 324 -57.49 -0.34 48.53
N LEU A 325 -57.97 0.91 48.51
CA LEU A 325 -57.56 1.95 47.57
C LEU A 325 -56.09 2.37 47.79
N GLN A 326 -55.64 2.60 49.03
CA GLN A 326 -54.27 2.98 49.39
C GLN A 326 -53.28 1.84 49.15
N GLN A 327 -53.70 0.58 49.34
CA GLN A 327 -52.94 -0.59 48.95
C GLN A 327 -52.82 -0.65 47.43
N ASN A 328 -53.91 -0.51 46.67
CA ASN A 328 -53.85 -0.49 45.21
C ASN A 328 -53.09 0.74 44.66
N GLN A 329 -53.19 1.91 45.29
CA GLN A 329 -52.45 3.12 44.95
C GLN A 329 -50.97 3.01 45.31
N SER A 330 -50.61 2.39 46.44
CA SER A 330 -49.20 2.13 46.79
C SER A 330 -48.60 1.05 45.88
N VAL A 331 -49.35 0.02 45.50
CA VAL A 331 -48.97 -0.95 44.45
C VAL A 331 -48.82 -0.26 43.09
N VAL A 332 -49.72 0.63 42.69
CA VAL A 332 -49.56 1.44 41.46
C VAL A 332 -48.39 2.41 41.55
N THR A 333 -48.05 2.93 42.73
CA THR A 333 -46.87 3.77 42.97
C THR A 333 -45.58 2.95 42.85
N GLU A 334 -45.54 1.76 43.45
CA GLU A 334 -44.43 0.81 43.33
C GLU A 334 -44.24 0.37 41.87
N ILE A 335 -45.31 -0.05 41.20
CA ILE A 335 -45.34 -0.39 39.77
C ILE A 335 -44.92 0.81 38.90
N THR A 336 -45.19 2.05 39.32
CA THR A 336 -44.75 3.27 38.61
C THR A 336 -43.27 3.56 38.81
N GLU A 337 -42.69 3.33 39.99
CA GLU A 337 -41.25 3.44 40.20
C GLU A 337 -40.49 2.24 39.56
N GLN A 338 -41.11 1.05 39.50
CA GLN A 338 -40.64 -0.07 38.67
C GLN A 338 -40.65 0.30 37.17
N GLU A 339 -41.73 0.89 36.65
CA GLU A 339 -41.78 1.44 35.29
C GLU A 339 -40.69 2.49 35.06
N ARG A 340 -40.51 3.43 35.99
CA ARG A 340 -39.48 4.50 35.91
C ARG A 340 -38.07 3.93 35.90
N THR A 341 -37.77 2.95 36.74
CA THR A 341 -36.45 2.28 36.77
C THR A 341 -36.23 1.36 35.57
N LEU A 342 -37.30 0.78 34.99
CA LEU A 342 -37.23 0.09 33.69
C LEU A 342 -36.86 1.07 32.57
N ILE A 343 -37.57 2.18 32.42
CA ILE A 343 -37.31 3.24 31.43
C ILE A 343 -35.91 3.84 31.60
N GLY A 344 -35.54 4.27 32.82
CA GLY A 344 -34.21 4.79 33.12
C GLY A 344 -33.07 3.75 32.99
N GLY A 345 -33.40 2.47 32.82
CA GLY A 345 -32.47 1.42 32.40
C GLY A 345 -32.40 1.23 30.88
N LEU A 346 -33.52 1.40 30.16
CA LEU A 346 -33.55 1.42 28.70
C LEU A 346 -32.73 2.59 28.16
N GLU A 347 -32.93 3.81 28.69
CA GLU A 347 -32.13 4.99 28.32
C GLU A 347 -30.61 4.76 28.46
N LYS A 348 -30.19 3.98 29.46
CA LYS A 348 -28.76 3.66 29.68
C LYS A 348 -28.23 2.69 28.64
N ILE A 349 -29.02 1.67 28.28
CA ILE A 349 -28.69 0.71 27.21
C ILE A 349 -28.62 1.42 25.86
N GLU A 350 -29.58 2.32 25.58
CA GLU A 350 -29.57 3.13 24.36
C GLU A 350 -28.33 4.02 24.30
N LYS A 351 -27.99 4.75 25.37
CA LYS A 351 -26.77 5.58 25.45
C LYS A 351 -25.47 4.76 25.31
N GLU A 352 -25.46 3.48 25.72
CA GLU A 352 -24.31 2.58 25.50
C GLU A 352 -24.21 2.13 24.03
N ILE A 353 -25.34 1.79 23.38
CA ILE A 353 -25.38 1.47 21.93
C ILE A 353 -24.93 2.70 21.13
N ASP A 354 -25.50 3.87 21.43
CA ASP A 354 -25.18 5.16 20.81
C ASP A 354 -23.68 5.50 20.87
N LEU A 355 -22.99 5.09 21.94
CA LEU A 355 -21.56 5.27 22.12
C LEU A 355 -20.76 4.25 21.29
N LEU A 356 -21.12 2.96 21.37
CA LEU A 356 -20.44 1.88 20.66
C LEU A 356 -20.55 2.00 19.13
N GLU A 357 -21.65 2.54 18.61
CA GLU A 357 -21.82 2.83 17.18
C GLU A 357 -20.94 4.01 16.72
N LYS A 358 -20.80 5.06 17.56
CA LYS A 358 -19.85 6.16 17.29
C LYS A 358 -18.40 5.66 17.31
N GLU A 359 -18.04 4.84 18.30
CA GLU A 359 -16.73 4.17 18.37
C GLU A 359 -16.45 3.27 17.15
N HIS A 360 -17.44 2.48 16.74
CA HIS A 360 -17.36 1.63 15.54
C HIS A 360 -17.17 2.47 14.27
N SER A 361 -17.91 3.56 14.10
CA SER A 361 -17.75 4.49 12.98
C SER A 361 -16.34 5.11 12.94
N VAL A 362 -15.78 5.46 14.10
CA VAL A 362 -14.41 5.97 14.20
C VAL A 362 -13.37 4.89 13.85
N ALA A 363 -13.57 3.65 14.28
CA ALA A 363 -12.70 2.53 13.92
C ALA A 363 -12.74 2.19 12.42
N VAL A 364 -13.93 2.24 11.80
CA VAL A 364 -14.08 2.10 10.34
C VAL A 364 -13.33 3.22 9.61
N GLY A 365 -13.43 4.47 10.09
CA GLY A 365 -12.69 5.61 9.54
C GLY A 365 -11.17 5.49 9.67
N LYS A 366 -10.66 4.99 10.81
CA LYS A 366 -9.23 4.68 10.99
C LYS A 366 -8.78 3.60 9.99
N LYS A 367 -9.55 2.52 9.86
CA LYS A 367 -9.25 1.40 8.97
C LYS A 367 -9.23 1.81 7.49
N THR A 368 -10.10 2.73 7.04
CA THR A 368 -10.04 3.27 5.67
C THR A 368 -8.86 4.23 5.48
N ALA A 369 -8.56 5.08 6.45
CA ALA A 369 -7.39 5.97 6.42
C ALA A 369 -6.06 5.18 6.39
N ASN A 370 -5.93 4.12 7.19
CA ASN A 370 -4.77 3.22 7.20
C ASN A 370 -4.53 2.59 5.80
N LYS A 371 -5.60 2.12 5.14
CA LYS A 371 -5.53 1.60 3.76
C LYS A 371 -5.13 2.66 2.73
N ALA A 372 -5.66 3.88 2.85
CA ALA A 372 -5.30 4.99 1.96
C ALA A 372 -3.82 5.37 2.12
N ALA A 373 -3.29 5.39 3.35
CA ALA A 373 -1.89 5.67 3.63
C ALA A 373 -0.94 4.62 3.00
N ILE A 374 -1.28 3.33 3.08
CA ILE A 374 -0.52 2.26 2.40
C ILE A 374 -0.48 2.52 0.89
N HIS A 375 -1.63 2.82 0.25
CA HIS A 375 -1.66 3.07 -1.19
C HIS A 375 -0.87 4.32 -1.62
N VAL A 376 -0.88 5.39 -0.81
CA VAL A 376 -0.05 6.58 -1.06
C VAL A 376 1.44 6.25 -0.95
N GLY A 377 1.85 5.49 0.06
CA GLY A 377 3.24 5.04 0.21
C GLY A 377 3.70 4.14 -0.94
N GLN A 378 2.85 3.22 -1.37
CA GLN A 378 3.10 2.34 -2.52
C GLN A 378 3.30 3.16 -3.81
N LYS A 379 2.46 4.18 -4.03
CA LYS A 379 2.60 5.10 -5.17
C LYS A 379 3.93 5.87 -5.11
N GLN A 380 4.29 6.41 -3.94
CA GLN A 380 5.58 7.08 -3.75
C GLN A 380 6.76 6.16 -4.06
N LEU A 381 6.78 4.93 -3.51
CA LEU A 381 7.82 3.94 -3.81
C LEU A 381 7.95 3.70 -5.31
N SER A 382 6.84 3.47 -6.02
CA SER A 382 6.85 3.26 -7.48
C SER A 382 7.39 4.46 -8.28
N GLU A 383 7.22 5.69 -7.79
CA GLU A 383 7.79 6.90 -8.41
C GLU A 383 9.31 7.02 -8.19
N TYR A 384 9.85 6.47 -7.10
CA TYR A 384 11.30 6.38 -6.87
C TYR A 384 11.93 5.21 -7.63
N GLU A 385 11.29 4.03 -7.63
CA GLU A 385 11.70 2.89 -8.46
C GLU A 385 11.76 3.28 -9.95
N ARG A 386 10.81 4.09 -10.46
CA ARG A 386 10.85 4.60 -11.85
C ARG A 386 12.05 5.53 -12.09
N LYS A 387 12.37 6.43 -11.16
CA LYS A 387 13.54 7.34 -11.25
C LYS A 387 14.85 6.57 -11.18
N LEU A 388 14.93 5.51 -10.38
CA LEU A 388 16.07 4.60 -10.34
C LEU A 388 16.26 3.91 -11.69
N VAL A 389 15.20 3.35 -12.29
CA VAL A 389 15.26 2.75 -13.63
C VAL A 389 15.64 3.76 -14.72
N GLU A 390 15.17 5.00 -14.64
CA GLU A 390 15.58 6.09 -15.54
C GLU A 390 17.08 6.40 -15.40
N SER A 391 17.59 6.57 -14.16
CA SER A 391 19.02 6.83 -13.91
C SER A 391 19.90 5.64 -14.30
N ARG A 392 19.45 4.40 -14.05
CA ARG A 392 20.15 3.17 -14.41
C ARG A 392 20.27 3.01 -15.93
N ARG A 393 19.22 3.37 -16.70
CA ARG A 393 19.25 3.42 -18.18
C ARG A 393 20.14 4.52 -18.74
N GLU A 394 20.25 5.67 -18.07
CA GLU A 394 21.22 6.70 -18.45
C GLU A 394 22.65 6.22 -18.26
N LEU A 395 22.95 5.62 -17.11
CA LEU A 395 24.28 5.07 -16.81
C LEU A 395 24.64 3.90 -17.74
N GLU A 396 23.73 2.94 -17.98
CA GLU A 396 23.92 1.85 -18.95
C GLU A 396 24.30 2.39 -20.33
N ARG A 397 23.59 3.42 -20.84
CA ARG A 397 23.88 4.02 -22.15
C ARG A 397 25.31 4.57 -22.23
N TRP A 398 25.76 5.28 -21.21
CA TRP A 398 27.12 5.83 -21.16
C TRP A 398 28.19 4.76 -20.94
N LEU A 399 27.90 3.71 -20.16
CA LEU A 399 28.80 2.57 -20.00
C LEU A 399 28.97 1.78 -21.31
N ARG A 400 27.88 1.56 -22.08
CA ARG A 400 27.96 0.93 -23.41
C ARG A 400 28.84 1.73 -24.39
N GLU A 401 28.79 3.07 -24.35
CA GLU A 401 29.72 3.92 -25.12
C GLU A 401 31.18 3.79 -24.62
N LEU A 402 31.41 3.76 -23.31
CA LEU A 402 32.75 3.64 -22.73
C LEU A 402 33.41 2.27 -23.00
N CYS A 403 32.61 1.19 -23.06
CA CYS A 403 33.09 -0.14 -23.46
C CYS A 403 33.65 -0.18 -24.89
N VAL A 404 33.15 0.72 -25.76
CA VAL A 404 33.52 0.81 -27.18
C VAL A 404 34.68 1.80 -27.37
N GLN A 405 34.60 2.96 -26.74
CA GLN A 405 35.52 4.08 -26.95
C GLN A 405 36.69 4.03 -25.96
N LYS A 406 37.72 3.21 -26.25
CA LYS A 406 38.86 3.04 -25.35
C LYS A 406 39.61 4.36 -25.15
N MET A 407 40.34 4.48 -24.04
CA MET A 407 41.26 5.60 -23.82
C MET A 407 42.29 5.67 -24.96
N PRO A 408 42.32 6.73 -25.78
CA PRO A 408 43.44 6.96 -26.68
C PRO A 408 44.72 7.12 -25.84
N SER A 409 45.74 6.29 -26.08
CA SER A 409 46.99 6.38 -25.31
C SER A 409 47.72 7.72 -25.57
N VAL A 410 48.74 8.08 -24.77
CA VAL A 410 49.34 9.43 -24.82
C VAL A 410 49.84 9.82 -26.23
N ALA A 411 50.42 8.87 -26.97
CA ALA A 411 50.81 9.08 -28.36
C ALA A 411 49.61 9.39 -29.28
N GLU A 412 48.46 8.78 -28.99
CA GLU A 412 47.22 8.83 -29.77
C GLU A 412 46.55 10.20 -29.59
N VAL A 413 46.47 10.69 -28.35
CA VAL A 413 45.98 12.04 -28.07
C VAL A 413 46.82 13.10 -28.80
N ILE A 414 48.14 12.91 -28.85
CA ILE A 414 49.09 13.81 -29.53
C ILE A 414 48.94 13.73 -31.06
N PHE A 415 48.91 12.53 -31.66
CA PHE A 415 48.84 12.37 -33.11
C PHE A 415 47.47 12.73 -33.71
N PHE A 416 46.38 12.57 -32.95
CA PHE A 416 45.00 12.75 -33.44
C PHE A 416 44.33 14.06 -32.98
N ASP A 417 45.12 14.97 -32.43
CA ASP A 417 44.71 16.28 -31.88
C ASP A 417 43.44 16.17 -31.01
N ILE A 418 43.37 15.14 -30.18
CA ILE A 418 42.22 14.89 -29.31
C ILE A 418 42.24 15.94 -28.18
N PRO A 419 41.13 16.63 -27.86
CA PRO A 419 41.10 17.54 -26.72
C PRO A 419 41.24 16.76 -25.40
N HIS A 420 42.32 16.96 -24.64
CA HIS A 420 42.45 16.43 -23.26
C HIS A 420 41.25 16.81 -22.37
N SER A 421 40.61 17.96 -22.64
CA SER A 421 39.38 18.41 -21.99
C SER A 421 38.17 17.51 -22.23
N GLU A 422 38.06 16.90 -23.42
CA GLU A 422 36.95 16.01 -23.79
C GLU A 422 37.05 14.70 -22.99
N LEU A 423 38.27 14.19 -22.85
CA LEU A 423 38.64 13.03 -22.03
C LEU A 423 38.26 13.22 -20.54
N ILE A 424 38.65 14.37 -19.97
CA ILE A 424 38.37 14.72 -18.56
C ILE A 424 36.86 14.91 -18.32
N VAL A 425 36.16 15.52 -19.28
CA VAL A 425 34.70 15.69 -19.21
C VAL A 425 33.98 14.35 -19.28
N ARG A 426 34.40 13.44 -20.17
CA ARG A 426 33.81 12.09 -20.32
C ARG A 426 33.85 11.31 -19.01
N ASN A 427 35.02 11.23 -18.38
CA ASN A 427 35.17 10.52 -17.11
C ASN A 427 34.32 11.17 -16.00
N LYS A 428 34.34 12.51 -15.90
CA LYS A 428 33.58 13.22 -14.87
C LYS A 428 32.05 13.14 -15.05
N ILE A 429 31.56 12.97 -16.28
CA ILE A 429 30.14 12.68 -16.54
C ILE A 429 29.79 11.28 -16.01
N ILE A 430 30.64 10.28 -16.25
CA ILE A 430 30.39 8.90 -15.82
C ILE A 430 30.48 8.78 -14.29
N ASP A 431 31.44 9.44 -13.64
CA ASP A 431 31.53 9.52 -12.17
C ASP A 431 30.27 10.14 -11.53
N LEU A 432 29.71 11.16 -12.18
CA LEU A 432 28.51 11.85 -11.74
C LEU A 432 27.25 11.01 -11.97
N LEU A 433 27.16 10.25 -13.07
CA LEU A 433 26.06 9.33 -13.33
C LEU A 433 26.12 8.09 -12.43
N ALA A 434 27.31 7.57 -12.14
CA ALA A 434 27.53 6.52 -11.15
C ALA A 434 27.11 6.99 -9.75
N GLN A 435 27.50 8.22 -9.35
CA GLN A 435 27.03 8.82 -8.10
C GLN A 435 25.50 8.96 -8.07
N LYS A 436 24.90 9.46 -9.17
CA LYS A 436 23.45 9.67 -9.29
C LYS A 436 22.68 8.35 -9.18
N GLU A 437 23.16 7.27 -9.79
CA GLU A 437 22.54 5.94 -9.70
C GLU A 437 22.67 5.35 -8.30
N ALA A 438 23.86 5.40 -7.69
CA ALA A 438 24.09 4.94 -6.32
C ALA A 438 23.24 5.72 -5.30
N GLU A 439 23.18 7.05 -5.40
CA GLU A 439 22.32 7.88 -4.56
C GLU A 439 20.81 7.61 -4.79
N ALA A 440 20.40 7.34 -6.04
CA ALA A 440 19.01 6.98 -6.34
C ALA A 440 18.66 5.60 -5.78
N HIS A 441 19.59 4.65 -5.83
CA HIS A 441 19.44 3.31 -5.29
C HIS A 441 19.34 3.34 -3.76
N GLU A 442 20.29 4.01 -3.09
CA GLU A 442 20.31 4.15 -1.62
C GLU A 442 19.02 4.82 -1.10
N ARG A 443 18.58 5.92 -1.73
CA ARG A 443 17.30 6.58 -1.39
C ARG A 443 16.08 5.70 -1.67
N THR A 444 16.08 4.92 -2.75
CA THR A 444 14.97 4.00 -3.06
C THR A 444 14.90 2.88 -2.03
N GLU A 445 16.04 2.30 -1.63
CA GLU A 445 16.10 1.26 -0.60
C GLU A 445 15.85 1.79 0.82
N GLU A 446 16.18 3.04 1.13
CA GLU A 446 15.74 3.70 2.36
C GLU A 446 14.20 3.85 2.38
N ILE A 447 13.62 4.46 1.33
CA ILE A 447 12.17 4.64 1.20
C ILE A 447 11.44 3.29 1.20
N ARG A 448 12.00 2.25 0.55
CA ARG A 448 11.48 0.88 0.57
C ARG A 448 11.43 0.31 1.98
N ARG A 449 12.51 0.45 2.76
CA ARG A 449 12.57 -0.02 4.16
C ARG A 449 11.60 0.74 5.07
N GLN A 450 11.53 2.07 4.94
CA GLN A 450 10.56 2.90 5.67
C GLN A 450 9.11 2.51 5.31
N TYR A 451 8.82 2.33 4.01
CA TYR A 451 7.52 1.91 3.51
C TYR A 451 7.11 0.53 4.05
N VAL A 452 7.99 -0.48 3.99
CA VAL A 452 7.68 -1.84 4.49
C VAL A 452 7.40 -1.82 5.99
N GLN A 453 8.21 -1.11 6.79
CA GLN A 453 7.97 -0.98 8.23
C GLN A 453 6.64 -0.26 8.52
N GLN A 454 6.34 0.80 7.77
CA GLN A 454 5.07 1.53 7.90
C GLN A 454 3.87 0.68 7.45
N GLU A 455 3.99 -0.11 6.38
CA GLU A 455 2.94 -1.02 5.92
C GLU A 455 2.66 -2.09 6.98
N ASP A 456 3.69 -2.74 7.53
CA ASP A 456 3.52 -3.74 8.59
C ASP A 456 2.84 -3.16 9.84
N ASP A 457 3.21 -1.96 10.28
CA ASP A 457 2.57 -1.32 11.42
C ASP A 457 1.13 -0.84 11.13
N LEU A 458 0.83 -0.42 9.89
CA LEU A 458 -0.53 -0.11 9.45
C LEU A 458 -1.39 -1.37 9.25
N ARG A 459 -0.80 -2.50 8.85
CA ARG A 459 -1.45 -3.83 8.79
C ARG A 459 -1.86 -4.29 10.19
N LYS A 460 -0.91 -4.33 11.15
CA LYS A 460 -1.19 -4.67 12.57
C LYS A 460 -2.29 -3.77 13.16
N ARG A 461 -2.26 -2.45 12.86
CA ARG A 461 -3.32 -1.52 13.29
C ARG A 461 -4.66 -1.82 12.62
N SER A 462 -4.68 -2.10 11.32
CA SER A 462 -5.90 -2.50 10.59
C SER A 462 -6.48 -3.84 11.09
N GLU A 463 -5.65 -4.77 11.56
CA GLU A 463 -6.08 -6.03 12.20
C GLU A 463 -6.73 -5.75 13.56
N LEU A 464 -6.08 -4.95 14.41
CA LEU A 464 -6.64 -4.51 15.70
C LEU A 464 -7.95 -3.71 15.53
N ASP A 465 -8.00 -2.76 14.58
CA ASP A 465 -9.23 -2.03 14.23
C ASP A 465 -10.33 -3.01 13.77
N THR A 466 -9.98 -4.12 13.10
CA THR A 466 -10.95 -5.14 12.65
C THR A 466 -11.51 -5.94 13.83
N LEU A 467 -10.66 -6.42 14.72
CA LEU A 467 -11.07 -7.15 15.92
C LEU A 467 -11.94 -6.27 16.84
N TYR A 468 -11.60 -4.98 16.96
CA TYR A 468 -12.40 -4.02 17.71
C TYR A 468 -13.75 -3.72 17.05
N ILE A 469 -13.79 -3.55 15.72
CA ILE A 469 -15.04 -3.45 14.93
C ILE A 469 -15.97 -4.64 15.18
N GLU A 470 -15.43 -5.86 15.19
CA GLU A 470 -16.18 -7.10 15.44
C GLU A 470 -16.63 -7.23 16.90
N THR A 471 -15.77 -6.86 17.85
CA THR A 471 -16.08 -6.83 19.30
C THR A 471 -17.22 -5.85 19.60
N ASN A 472 -17.17 -4.62 19.06
CA ASN A 472 -18.23 -3.63 19.24
C ASN A 472 -19.54 -4.09 18.59
N LYS A 473 -19.50 -4.74 17.41
CA LYS A 473 -20.68 -5.33 16.75
C LYS A 473 -21.35 -6.39 17.63
N LEU A 474 -20.57 -7.31 18.20
CA LEU A 474 -21.08 -8.34 19.11
C LEU A 474 -21.67 -7.73 20.39
N ARG A 475 -21.02 -6.71 20.97
CA ARG A 475 -21.52 -6.01 22.15
C ARG A 475 -22.84 -5.28 21.88
N VAL A 476 -22.98 -4.63 20.72
CA VAL A 476 -24.26 -4.01 20.29
C VAL A 476 -25.36 -5.06 20.14
N GLN A 477 -25.07 -6.24 19.57
CA GLN A 477 -26.05 -7.34 19.51
C GLN A 477 -26.54 -7.78 20.91
N GLN A 478 -25.62 -7.97 21.87
CA GLN A 478 -25.96 -8.31 23.25
C GLN A 478 -26.77 -7.20 23.95
N LEU A 479 -26.52 -5.92 23.65
CA LEU A 479 -27.29 -4.79 24.18
C LEU A 479 -28.68 -4.71 23.54
N LEU A 480 -28.83 -5.03 22.26
CA LEU A 480 -30.13 -5.11 21.57
C LEU A 480 -30.99 -6.29 22.05
N GLU A 481 -30.39 -7.37 22.54
CA GLU A 481 -31.10 -8.46 23.24
C GLU A 481 -31.55 -8.02 24.63
N LYS A 482 -30.67 -7.39 25.43
CA LYS A 482 -31.01 -6.82 26.73
C LYS A 482 -32.08 -5.73 26.64
N LYS A 483 -32.05 -4.90 25.59
CA LYS A 483 -33.07 -3.89 25.30
C LYS A 483 -34.42 -4.56 25.08
N ARG A 484 -34.54 -5.49 24.12
CA ARG A 484 -35.80 -6.20 23.83
C ARG A 484 -36.39 -6.87 25.06
N HIS A 485 -35.59 -7.62 25.82
CA HIS A 485 -36.07 -8.25 27.05
C HIS A 485 -36.57 -7.25 28.10
N ARG A 486 -35.96 -6.05 28.20
CA ARG A 486 -36.40 -4.99 29.11
C ARG A 486 -37.61 -4.22 28.59
N GLU A 487 -37.81 -4.13 27.27
CA GLU A 487 -39.02 -3.63 26.63
C GLU A 487 -40.21 -4.59 26.87
N ASP A 488 -40.00 -5.91 26.76
CA ASP A 488 -41.01 -6.93 27.09
C ASP A 488 -41.46 -6.83 28.56
N LEU A 489 -40.51 -6.71 29.49
CA LEU A 489 -40.79 -6.50 30.92
C LEU A 489 -41.54 -5.19 31.18
N LEU A 490 -41.15 -4.09 30.51
CA LEU A 490 -41.85 -2.80 30.61
C LEU A 490 -43.30 -2.91 30.12
N ASN A 491 -43.55 -3.67 29.06
CA ASN A 491 -44.91 -3.92 28.55
C ASN A 491 -45.75 -4.77 29.53
N GLN A 492 -45.16 -5.77 30.19
CA GLN A 492 -45.83 -6.55 31.25
C GLN A 492 -46.19 -5.68 32.47
N VAL A 493 -45.25 -4.85 32.95
CA VAL A 493 -45.48 -3.92 34.07
C VAL A 493 -46.56 -2.89 33.73
N ARG A 494 -46.60 -2.40 32.48
CA ARG A 494 -47.68 -1.52 31.98
C ARG A 494 -49.03 -2.21 31.96
N GLN A 495 -49.11 -3.47 31.51
CA GLN A 495 -50.36 -4.23 31.54
C GLN A 495 -50.88 -4.42 32.98
N GLN A 496 -49.98 -4.77 33.92
CA GLN A 496 -50.33 -4.86 35.35
C GLN A 496 -50.83 -3.51 35.88
N LYS A 497 -50.13 -2.41 35.58
CA LYS A 497 -50.52 -1.04 35.95
C LYS A 497 -51.92 -0.70 35.46
N THR A 498 -52.26 -1.04 34.21
CA THR A 498 -53.59 -0.81 33.64
C THR A 498 -54.68 -1.59 34.39
N ILE A 499 -54.42 -2.83 34.81
CA ILE A 499 -55.37 -3.64 35.59
C ILE A 499 -55.63 -3.02 36.97
N TYR A 500 -54.58 -2.62 37.70
CA TYR A 500 -54.76 -1.97 39.00
C TYR A 500 -55.42 -0.58 38.89
N LEU A 501 -55.13 0.20 37.84
CA LEU A 501 -55.82 1.46 37.59
C LEU A 501 -57.32 1.27 37.30
N ALA A 502 -57.71 0.22 36.57
CA ALA A 502 -59.12 -0.12 36.40
C ALA A 502 -59.79 -0.48 37.74
N ALA A 503 -59.15 -1.33 38.55
CA ALA A 503 -59.64 -1.68 39.88
C ALA A 503 -59.76 -0.47 40.82
N ILE A 504 -58.84 0.50 40.75
CA ILE A 504 -58.93 1.77 41.49
C ILE A 504 -60.17 2.57 41.05
N ASN A 505 -60.40 2.71 39.73
CA ASN A 505 -61.58 3.43 39.22
C ASN A 505 -62.91 2.80 39.69
N ASP A 506 -62.99 1.46 39.70
CA ASP A 506 -64.15 0.70 40.17
C ASP A 506 -64.37 0.84 41.69
N LEU A 507 -63.27 0.84 42.48
CA LEU A 507 -63.30 1.10 43.92
C LEU A 507 -63.70 2.55 44.24
N GLU A 508 -63.20 3.53 43.49
CA GLU A 508 -63.64 4.93 43.64
C GLU A 508 -65.12 5.12 43.28
N ALA A 509 -65.60 4.48 42.20
CA ALA A 509 -67.02 4.51 41.84
C ALA A 509 -67.88 3.89 42.94
N SER A 510 -67.42 2.79 43.54
CA SER A 510 -68.05 2.15 44.70
C SER A 510 -68.05 3.06 45.94
N SER A 511 -66.95 3.76 46.21
CA SER A 511 -66.83 4.74 47.30
C SER A 511 -67.78 5.93 47.11
N ARG A 512 -67.84 6.50 45.90
CA ARG A 512 -68.75 7.61 45.55
C ARG A 512 -70.23 7.21 45.73
N ASN A 513 -70.60 5.99 45.35
CA ASN A 513 -71.94 5.44 45.61
C ASN A 513 -72.23 5.31 47.13
N LEU A 514 -71.24 4.87 47.92
CA LEU A 514 -71.37 4.75 49.37
C LEU A 514 -71.51 6.12 50.05
N GLU A 515 -70.73 7.13 49.63
CA GLU A 515 -70.84 8.52 50.09
C GLU A 515 -72.24 9.13 49.83
N GLN A 516 -72.91 8.71 48.74
CA GLN A 516 -74.26 9.14 48.42
C GLN A 516 -75.31 8.49 49.35
N LEU A 517 -75.19 7.18 49.60
CA LEU A 517 -76.00 6.47 50.61
C LEU A 517 -75.83 7.09 52.01
N ILE A 518 -74.59 7.42 52.37
CA ILE A 518 -74.19 8.10 53.60
C ILE A 518 -74.95 9.42 53.83
N ARG A 519 -75.15 10.22 52.78
CA ARG A 519 -75.95 11.46 52.87
C ARG A 519 -77.44 11.20 53.10
N SER A 520 -77.99 10.13 52.53
CA SER A 520 -79.41 9.76 52.71
C SER A 520 -79.74 9.28 54.14
N SER A 521 -78.78 8.63 54.83
CA SER A 521 -79.00 8.01 56.14
C SER A 521 -79.31 8.97 57.30
N LYS A 522 -79.13 10.29 57.12
CA LYS A 522 -79.37 11.31 58.14
C LYS A 522 -80.82 11.83 58.20
N ALA A 523 -81.70 11.43 57.28
CA ALA A 523 -82.89 12.22 56.94
C ALA A 523 -84.27 11.68 57.40
N ALA A 524 -84.37 10.50 58.04
CA ALA A 524 -85.68 9.87 58.30
C ALA A 524 -85.84 9.33 59.74
N ARG A 525 -86.87 9.83 60.44
CA ARG A 525 -87.48 9.24 61.65
C ARG A 525 -88.97 9.63 61.72
N GLY A 526 -89.85 8.65 61.89
CA GLY A 526 -91.30 8.84 62.08
C GLY A 526 -91.97 7.52 62.48
N PRO A 527 -92.87 7.46 63.48
CA PRO A 527 -93.41 6.21 64.03
C PRO A 527 -94.85 5.89 63.56
N ALA A 528 -95.22 4.60 63.62
CA ALA A 528 -96.61 4.13 63.50
C ALA A 528 -96.86 2.88 64.38
N ALA A 529 -98.14 2.61 64.65
CA ALA A 529 -98.74 1.70 65.63
C ALA A 529 -98.15 0.27 65.83
N ALA A 530 -98.47 -0.33 66.99
CA ALA A 530 -98.02 -1.66 67.40
C ALA A 530 -99.14 -2.73 67.35
N PRO A 531 -98.82 -3.99 66.99
CA PRO A 531 -99.65 -5.17 67.20
C PRO A 531 -99.40 -5.79 68.60
N VAL A 532 -99.94 -7.00 68.85
CA VAL A 532 -99.66 -7.77 70.08
C VAL A 532 -98.15 -8.10 70.17
N PRO A 533 -97.50 -8.02 71.36
CA PRO A 533 -96.07 -8.34 71.46
C PRO A 533 -95.78 -9.82 71.13
N PHE A 534 -94.88 -10.05 70.17
CA PHE A 534 -94.54 -11.38 69.63
C PHE A 534 -94.25 -12.43 70.73
N GLN A 535 -93.60 -12.01 71.82
CA GLN A 535 -93.28 -12.86 72.97
C GLN A 535 -94.50 -13.52 73.64
N GLN A 536 -95.68 -12.91 73.56
CA GLN A 536 -96.94 -13.43 74.13
C GLN A 536 -97.55 -14.58 73.29
N MET A 537 -97.16 -14.71 72.02
CA MET A 537 -97.69 -15.71 71.09
C MET A 537 -96.94 -17.06 71.14
N LYS A 538 -96.10 -17.28 72.16
CA LYS A 538 -95.24 -18.47 72.28
C LYS A 538 -96.06 -19.76 72.50
N GLY A 539 -96.00 -20.66 71.52
CA GLY A 539 -96.83 -21.88 71.47
C GLY A 539 -98.21 -21.66 70.84
N LEU A 540 -98.48 -20.45 70.35
CA LEU A 540 -99.76 -20.00 69.77
C LEU A 540 -99.63 -19.49 68.33
N LEU A 541 -98.42 -19.45 67.76
CA LEU A 541 -98.21 -18.98 66.38
C LEU A 541 -98.69 -20.03 65.35
N PRO A 542 -99.37 -19.60 64.26
CA PRO A 542 -99.78 -20.50 63.19
C PRO A 542 -98.57 -21.06 62.44
N TRP A 543 -98.74 -22.22 61.80
CA TRP A 543 -97.69 -22.82 60.97
C TRP A 543 -97.52 -22.01 59.66
N PRO A 544 -96.27 -21.73 59.21
CA PRO A 544 -96.03 -20.92 58.02
C PRO A 544 -96.35 -21.65 56.71
N VAL A 545 -96.45 -22.98 56.73
CA VAL A 545 -96.91 -23.80 55.60
C VAL A 545 -97.46 -25.14 56.10
N THR A 546 -98.37 -25.75 55.34
CA THR A 546 -98.82 -27.14 55.59
C THR A 546 -97.78 -28.12 55.09
N GLY A 547 -97.25 -28.98 55.98
CA GLY A 547 -96.16 -29.90 55.66
C GLY A 547 -95.59 -30.59 56.91
N GLU A 548 -94.72 -31.59 56.76
CA GLU A 548 -94.08 -32.30 57.90
C GLU A 548 -92.68 -31.76 58.19
N VAL A 549 -92.24 -31.82 59.46
CA VAL A 549 -90.90 -31.35 59.85
C VAL A 549 -89.86 -32.39 59.45
N ALA A 550 -89.13 -32.13 58.36
CA ALA A 550 -88.11 -33.01 57.81
C ALA A 550 -86.74 -32.84 58.49
N ALA A 551 -86.45 -31.64 59.01
CA ALA A 551 -85.24 -31.38 59.81
C ALA A 551 -85.58 -30.52 61.04
N PRO A 552 -85.28 -31.00 62.27
CA PRO A 552 -85.51 -30.24 63.50
C PRO A 552 -84.41 -29.20 63.75
N PHE A 553 -84.68 -28.28 64.68
CA PHE A 553 -83.70 -27.32 65.18
C PHE A 553 -82.60 -28.01 66.00
N GLY A 554 -81.40 -27.40 66.05
CA GLY A 554 -80.32 -27.85 66.95
C GLY A 554 -79.29 -28.76 66.28
N ARG A 555 -78.75 -29.76 66.98
CA ARG A 555 -77.69 -30.64 66.44
C ARG A 555 -78.29 -31.77 65.62
N ILE A 556 -78.06 -31.73 64.30
CA ILE A 556 -78.34 -32.84 63.38
C ILE A 556 -77.04 -33.61 63.16
N GLN A 557 -77.06 -34.94 63.31
CA GLN A 557 -75.97 -35.81 62.91
C GLN A 557 -76.14 -36.14 61.41
N ASN A 558 -75.09 -35.94 60.62
CA ASN A 558 -75.12 -36.29 59.21
C ASN A 558 -74.87 -37.80 59.04
N PRO A 559 -75.76 -38.58 58.38
CA PRO A 559 -75.65 -40.04 58.34
C PRO A 559 -74.32 -40.56 57.77
N ASP A 560 -73.90 -40.01 56.63
CA ASP A 560 -72.78 -40.55 55.84
C ASP A 560 -71.40 -40.09 56.31
N SER A 561 -71.32 -38.96 57.02
CA SER A 561 -70.05 -38.36 57.47
C SER A 561 -69.82 -38.38 58.98
N HIS A 562 -70.80 -38.88 59.75
CA HIS A 562 -70.81 -38.93 61.23
C HIS A 562 -70.55 -37.60 61.97
N THR A 563 -70.48 -36.48 61.26
CA THR A 563 -70.29 -35.14 61.81
C THR A 563 -71.61 -34.52 62.28
N TYR A 564 -71.53 -33.62 63.26
CA TYR A 564 -72.69 -32.88 63.76
C TYR A 564 -72.73 -31.48 63.16
N THR A 565 -73.77 -31.18 62.40
CA THR A 565 -74.09 -29.83 61.91
C THR A 565 -75.16 -29.22 62.81
N ARG A 566 -75.05 -27.94 63.14
CA ARG A 566 -76.09 -27.24 63.91
C ARG A 566 -77.06 -26.54 62.95
N HIS A 567 -78.32 -26.96 62.95
CA HIS A 567 -79.41 -26.34 62.21
C HIS A 567 -79.92 -25.11 62.97
N MET A 568 -80.06 -23.97 62.27
CA MET A 568 -80.49 -22.68 62.83
C MET A 568 -82.01 -22.48 62.76
N GLY A 569 -82.74 -23.36 62.08
CA GLY A 569 -84.20 -23.33 61.92
C GLY A 569 -84.79 -24.74 61.81
N ILE A 570 -85.91 -24.89 61.12
CA ILE A 570 -86.52 -26.17 60.74
C ILE A 570 -86.75 -26.25 59.24
N ASP A 571 -86.60 -27.45 58.66
CA ASP A 571 -87.04 -27.75 57.29
C ASP A 571 -88.47 -28.33 57.36
N ILE A 572 -89.45 -27.67 56.72
CA ILE A 572 -90.84 -28.14 56.61
C ILE A 572 -91.07 -28.65 55.18
N SER A 573 -91.13 -29.96 55.02
CA SER A 573 -91.41 -30.64 53.74
C SER A 573 -92.84 -30.36 53.30
N SER A 574 -92.99 -29.74 52.13
CA SER A 574 -94.26 -29.28 51.58
C SER A 574 -94.19 -29.25 50.05
N PRO A 575 -95.29 -29.48 49.30
CA PRO A 575 -95.25 -29.49 47.84
C PRO A 575 -94.67 -28.20 47.23
N LEU A 576 -93.97 -28.36 46.10
CA LEU A 576 -93.53 -27.23 45.28
C LEU A 576 -94.74 -26.36 44.91
N GLY A 577 -94.65 -25.05 45.17
CA GLY A 577 -95.76 -24.11 44.95
C GLY A 577 -96.77 -23.99 46.09
N ALA A 578 -96.58 -24.65 47.23
CA ALA A 578 -97.43 -24.43 48.41
C ALA A 578 -97.29 -22.99 48.95
N GLU A 579 -98.39 -22.41 49.45
CA GLU A 579 -98.44 -21.03 49.93
C GLU A 579 -97.70 -20.85 51.27
N ILE A 580 -96.77 -19.88 51.33
CA ILE A 580 -96.05 -19.51 52.55
C ILE A 580 -96.77 -18.35 53.23
N SER A 581 -97.35 -18.61 54.40
CA SER A 581 -98.05 -17.62 55.23
C SER A 581 -97.14 -17.05 56.33
N VAL A 582 -97.31 -15.77 56.62
CA VAL A 582 -96.60 -15.07 57.70
C VAL A 582 -97.13 -15.46 59.08
N ILE A 583 -96.23 -15.77 60.01
CA ILE A 583 -96.62 -16.23 61.35
C ILE A 583 -97.16 -15.13 62.28
N HIS A 584 -96.77 -13.87 62.08
CA HIS A 584 -97.10 -12.74 62.94
C HIS A 584 -96.96 -11.42 62.18
N ASP A 585 -97.71 -10.39 62.58
CA ASP A 585 -97.57 -9.03 62.04
C ASP A 585 -96.09 -8.56 62.06
N GLY A 586 -95.61 -7.94 60.99
CA GLY A 586 -94.22 -7.46 60.89
C GLY A 586 -93.85 -6.75 59.58
N ALA A 587 -92.71 -6.08 59.58
CA ALA A 587 -92.16 -5.35 58.44
C ALA A 587 -91.13 -6.19 57.66
N VAL A 588 -91.23 -6.21 56.33
CA VAL A 588 -90.31 -6.95 55.45
C VAL A 588 -88.97 -6.21 55.37
N VAL A 589 -87.93 -6.73 56.03
CA VAL A 589 -86.58 -6.13 56.04
C VAL A 589 -85.68 -6.65 54.90
N TYR A 590 -86.03 -7.79 54.31
CA TYR A 590 -85.38 -8.37 53.13
C TYR A 590 -86.35 -9.25 52.32
N SER A 591 -86.22 -9.27 50.98
CA SER A 591 -87.17 -9.93 50.06
C SER A 591 -86.52 -10.19 48.67
N ASP A 592 -85.40 -10.90 48.63
CA ASP A 592 -84.58 -11.07 47.40
C ASP A 592 -83.74 -12.37 47.44
N TRP A 593 -82.90 -12.61 46.43
CA TRP A 593 -82.01 -13.76 46.36
C TRP A 593 -80.77 -13.61 47.27
N PHE A 594 -80.64 -14.51 48.25
CA PHE A 594 -79.49 -14.59 49.14
C PHE A 594 -78.66 -15.87 48.92
N ARG A 595 -77.34 -15.73 48.84
CA ARG A 595 -76.41 -16.83 48.56
C ARG A 595 -76.46 -17.88 49.69
N GLY A 596 -76.86 -19.11 49.34
CA GLY A 596 -77.00 -20.24 50.28
C GLY A 596 -78.41 -20.42 50.85
N TYR A 597 -79.31 -19.45 50.67
CA TYR A 597 -80.70 -19.51 51.13
C TYR A 597 -81.74 -19.38 49.98
N GLY A 598 -81.29 -19.11 48.75
CA GLY A 598 -82.18 -18.94 47.60
C GLY A 598 -82.97 -17.64 47.65
N LYS A 599 -84.21 -17.65 47.17
CA LYS A 599 -85.14 -16.53 47.39
C LYS A 599 -85.53 -16.50 48.87
N LEU A 600 -85.22 -15.40 49.53
CA LEU A 600 -85.24 -15.23 50.98
C LEU A 600 -86.13 -14.04 51.37
N ILE A 601 -87.07 -14.29 52.28
CA ILE A 601 -87.89 -13.25 52.92
C ILE A 601 -87.48 -13.19 54.40
N ILE A 602 -87.31 -11.98 54.94
CA ILE A 602 -87.10 -11.75 56.37
C ILE A 602 -88.10 -10.69 56.84
N LEU A 603 -88.89 -11.00 57.87
CA LEU A 603 -89.77 -10.05 58.57
C LEU A 603 -89.21 -9.73 59.96
N ASP A 604 -89.26 -8.45 60.32
CA ASP A 604 -89.06 -7.94 61.68
C ASP A 604 -90.45 -7.75 62.35
N HIS A 605 -90.66 -8.41 63.49
CA HIS A 605 -91.92 -8.39 64.24
C HIS A 605 -91.92 -7.38 65.40
N GLY A 606 -90.84 -6.60 65.57
CA GLY A 606 -90.62 -5.75 66.73
C GLY A 606 -90.02 -6.50 67.91
N ASP A 607 -89.67 -5.74 68.96
CA ASP A 607 -89.06 -6.22 70.21
C ASP A 607 -87.82 -7.14 70.05
N GLY A 608 -87.13 -7.04 68.91
CA GLY A 608 -85.95 -7.84 68.57
C GLY A 608 -86.27 -9.22 67.96
N TYR A 609 -87.54 -9.53 67.70
CA TYR A 609 -87.96 -10.79 67.06
C TYR A 609 -88.06 -10.66 65.55
N SER A 610 -87.57 -11.67 64.82
CA SER A 610 -87.71 -11.75 63.35
C SER A 610 -87.94 -13.17 62.88
N SER A 611 -88.61 -13.34 61.75
CA SER A 611 -88.78 -14.64 61.07
C SER A 611 -88.16 -14.64 59.68
N VAL A 612 -87.68 -15.81 59.28
CA VAL A 612 -86.92 -16.03 58.04
C VAL A 612 -87.59 -17.17 57.26
N TYR A 613 -87.87 -16.92 55.98
CA TYR A 613 -88.51 -17.86 55.06
C TYR A 613 -87.60 -18.00 53.82
N ALA A 614 -87.06 -19.19 53.59
CA ALA A 614 -86.03 -19.40 52.57
C ALA A 614 -86.36 -20.55 51.60
N HIS A 615 -85.58 -20.64 50.52
CA HIS A 615 -85.77 -21.53 49.37
C HIS A 615 -87.06 -21.29 48.54
N CYS A 616 -87.69 -20.11 48.67
CA CYS A 616 -88.95 -19.80 48.00
C CYS A 616 -88.85 -19.95 46.47
N SER A 617 -89.92 -20.40 45.79
CA SER A 617 -89.98 -20.39 44.32
C SER A 617 -90.35 -19.01 43.80
N GLU A 618 -91.21 -18.28 44.51
CA GLU A 618 -91.62 -16.91 44.24
C GLU A 618 -91.80 -16.11 45.55
N ILE A 619 -91.65 -14.78 45.46
CA ILE A 619 -91.85 -13.82 46.56
C ILE A 619 -92.86 -12.78 46.07
N PHE A 620 -93.92 -12.52 46.84
CA PHE A 620 -94.98 -11.58 46.49
C PHE A 620 -94.82 -10.21 47.17
N VAL A 621 -94.06 -10.13 48.27
CA VAL A 621 -93.85 -8.91 49.07
C VAL A 621 -92.53 -8.20 48.76
N LYS A 622 -92.44 -6.91 49.12
CA LYS A 622 -91.24 -6.08 48.90
C LYS A 622 -90.69 -5.53 50.21
N LYS A 623 -89.36 -5.37 50.26
CA LYS A 623 -88.67 -4.72 51.38
C LYS A 623 -89.28 -3.34 51.69
N GLY A 624 -89.63 -3.12 52.96
CA GLY A 624 -90.30 -1.92 53.48
C GLY A 624 -91.82 -2.05 53.62
N GLU A 625 -92.42 -3.14 53.12
CA GLU A 625 -93.85 -3.43 53.25
C GLU A 625 -94.16 -3.97 54.67
N PHE A 626 -95.34 -3.65 55.22
CA PHE A 626 -95.81 -4.18 56.50
C PHE A 626 -96.93 -5.19 56.25
N ILE A 627 -96.78 -6.39 56.81
CA ILE A 627 -97.58 -7.57 56.50
C ILE A 627 -98.23 -8.11 57.78
N GLY A 628 -99.51 -8.45 57.72
CA GLY A 628 -100.25 -9.06 58.83
C GLY A 628 -100.11 -10.57 58.91
N ALA A 629 -100.32 -11.13 60.10
CA ALA A 629 -100.36 -12.57 60.34
C ALA A 629 -101.35 -13.30 59.41
N GLY A 630 -100.96 -14.47 58.90
CA GLY A 630 -101.73 -15.27 57.96
C GLY A 630 -101.64 -14.83 56.48
N THR A 631 -101.07 -13.66 56.18
CA THR A 631 -100.89 -13.20 54.78
C THR A 631 -99.91 -14.10 54.03
N VAL A 632 -100.26 -14.51 52.81
CA VAL A 632 -99.36 -15.26 51.92
C VAL A 632 -98.32 -14.32 51.31
N VAL A 633 -97.04 -14.65 51.44
CA VAL A 633 -95.91 -13.77 51.04
C VAL A 633 -94.98 -14.36 49.98
N GLY A 634 -95.16 -15.63 49.65
CA GLY A 634 -94.41 -16.34 48.62
C GLY A 634 -94.88 -17.78 48.51
N LEU A 635 -94.18 -18.55 47.67
CA LEU A 635 -94.47 -19.97 47.43
C LEU A 635 -93.25 -20.84 47.76
N VAL A 636 -93.48 -22.06 48.27
CA VAL A 636 -92.44 -23.06 48.53
C VAL A 636 -91.71 -23.41 47.24
N GLY A 637 -90.39 -23.60 47.33
CA GLY A 637 -89.51 -23.84 46.19
C GLY A 637 -88.35 -24.77 46.49
N GLU A 638 -87.43 -24.81 45.54
CA GLU A 638 -86.17 -25.56 45.60
C GLU A 638 -84.96 -24.62 45.45
N THR A 639 -85.16 -23.30 45.58
CA THR A 639 -84.13 -22.33 45.17
C THR A 639 -82.91 -22.41 46.08
N GLY A 640 -81.78 -22.84 45.52
CA GLY A 640 -80.54 -23.00 46.27
C GLY A 640 -80.49 -24.21 47.20
N SER A 641 -81.34 -25.23 47.02
CA SER A 641 -81.22 -26.52 47.70
C SER A 641 -81.14 -27.70 46.72
N LEU A 642 -80.72 -28.86 47.23
CA LEU A 642 -80.55 -30.11 46.49
C LEU A 642 -81.39 -31.27 47.08
N LYS A 643 -82.30 -30.98 48.01
CA LYS A 643 -83.09 -31.99 48.76
C LYS A 643 -84.54 -32.18 48.27
N GLY A 644 -84.95 -31.51 47.19
CA GLY A 644 -86.36 -31.36 46.80
C GLY A 644 -87.05 -30.16 47.50
N PRO A 645 -88.38 -30.04 47.42
CA PRO A 645 -89.10 -28.84 47.86
C PRO A 645 -89.41 -28.87 49.37
N TYR A 646 -89.04 -27.79 50.05
CA TYR A 646 -89.36 -27.57 51.46
C TYR A 646 -89.25 -26.07 51.80
N LEU A 647 -89.94 -25.65 52.85
CA LEU A 647 -89.72 -24.34 53.45
C LEU A 647 -88.64 -24.48 54.53
N TYR A 648 -87.52 -23.77 54.39
CA TYR A 648 -86.65 -23.51 55.53
C TYR A 648 -87.24 -22.33 56.33
N PHE A 649 -87.48 -22.55 57.61
CA PHE A 649 -88.09 -21.58 58.51
C PHE A 649 -87.27 -21.40 59.80
N GLU A 650 -86.94 -20.16 60.13
CA GLU A 650 -86.17 -19.79 61.32
C GLU A 650 -86.83 -18.60 62.04
N ILE A 651 -86.80 -18.62 63.38
CA ILE A 651 -87.15 -17.48 64.24
C ILE A 651 -85.89 -17.03 64.94
N ARG A 652 -85.65 -15.72 64.98
CA ARG A 652 -84.53 -15.09 65.68
C ARG A 652 -85.01 -14.17 66.79
N GLU A 653 -84.25 -14.17 67.89
CA GLU A 653 -84.41 -13.29 69.05
C GLU A 653 -83.10 -12.51 69.22
N ASN A 654 -83.17 -11.18 69.10
CA ASN A 654 -82.00 -10.28 69.08
C ASN A 654 -80.91 -10.71 68.08
N GLY A 655 -81.34 -11.22 66.91
CA GLY A 655 -80.46 -11.72 65.85
C GLY A 655 -79.88 -13.12 66.07
N GLN A 656 -80.20 -13.80 67.19
CA GLN A 656 -79.77 -15.18 67.45
C GLN A 656 -80.90 -16.19 67.14
N PRO A 657 -80.62 -17.32 66.47
CA PRO A 657 -81.62 -18.34 66.17
C PRO A 657 -82.16 -19.06 67.42
N VAL A 658 -83.48 -19.23 67.47
CA VAL A 658 -84.22 -19.95 68.52
C VAL A 658 -85.11 -21.04 67.92
N ASP A 659 -85.40 -22.10 68.68
CA ASP A 659 -86.17 -23.26 68.21
C ASP A 659 -87.62 -22.88 67.83
N PRO A 660 -88.00 -22.92 66.54
CA PRO A 660 -89.35 -22.54 66.11
C PRO A 660 -90.45 -23.45 66.65
N LEU A 661 -90.16 -24.71 66.99
CA LEU A 661 -91.17 -25.67 67.47
C LEU A 661 -91.71 -25.33 68.88
N VAL A 662 -91.01 -24.46 69.63
CA VAL A 662 -91.48 -23.92 70.91
C VAL A 662 -92.40 -22.70 70.73
N TRP A 663 -92.44 -22.12 69.53
CA TRP A 663 -93.23 -20.94 69.19
C TRP A 663 -94.53 -21.29 68.44
N LEU A 664 -94.50 -22.31 67.58
CA LEU A 664 -95.64 -22.77 66.78
C LEU A 664 -96.68 -23.56 67.61
N GLN A 665 -97.94 -23.53 67.16
CA GLN A 665 -99.03 -24.31 67.76
C GLN A 665 -98.76 -25.82 67.68
N ARG A 666 -99.09 -26.55 68.75
CA ARG A 666 -99.08 -28.02 68.74
C ARG A 666 -100.13 -28.54 67.76
N ARG A 667 -99.73 -29.49 66.92
CA ARG A 667 -100.66 -30.30 66.13
C ARG A 667 -101.33 -31.34 67.03
N THR A 668 -102.60 -31.62 66.77
CA THR A 668 -103.44 -32.63 67.42
C THR A 668 -103.64 -33.82 66.51
#